data_AF-A0A954EZF3-F1
#
_entry.id   AF-A0A954EZF3-F1
#
_cell.length_a   1.000
_cell.length_b   1.000
_cell.length_c   1.000
_cell.angle_alpha   90.00
_cell.angle_beta   90.00
_cell.angle_gamma   90.00
#
_symmetry.space_group_name_H-M   'P 1'
#
loop_
_entity.id
_entity.type
_entity.pdbx_description
1 polymer ?
#
loop_
_entity_poly.entity_id
_entity_poly.type
_entity_poly.pdbx_seq_one_letter_code
_entity_poly.pdbx_strand_id
1 'polypeptide(L)'
;MTWTNVKLIFHRELRDQLRDRRTLFMVIVLPLLLYPALGIGLLNMTQSLSSQPQRIVVIRAEEMPTPPLIVDGKLPDVLLDYPGDADSLRIFTDDPVELSAISDEETRIQIAQFIEDWPNRLDDLRQLGLGKPFQEPSNLSPEGRALQDRVESWFETAKVQVLIVFPEGYREAYDALSDRLAAGEHPSAEDFELPEALVLHNSAKERSEIAYSRIRPILSNWEDELLKTRLAGANLPVSLPDPVKLIPIDLAAPDQMLANMWGKMFPALLVIMSVTGAFYPAIDLGAGEKERGTMETLLISPATRSEIVMGKFLTVVLFSLTAALLNLASIGFTGQRMMQAVASARGAAALDLGVPPLSAIVCVIFIAVPLASLFSALSLALAMFAKSSKEGQYYLTPLLLVALGLTVFCLYPGVELTPFYSVLPVIGPSLLLKALLLGDVEGLQIGFYVFPVLVTSAAYCGIALWWAIEQFQREDILFRESEQFEIGLWIQHLLREKQATPSFMQAGFCFVIIALMQFLFFTSLQESPELLTGARNMVTVQLIYLIATVGVPPLIMALILTSSFRTTLKLTWPNWRFLGAAIALGFALQPLALTLLSQLDRFFPPLPPGAERVMAAMQDEAVPFWLSLAAFAFAPAICEELAFRGFILSGLQRSGRTWVPIVISAVLFGVIHLIPKQQFNATLLGLVIGLLAVRSQSLLPGVLFHAIFNGTQVLATRLSGKPFPGAEWLVRVKSHGTQVDISFTPLLLTLCAFVATSLLYWLVQLGRDQNRRRKEQQIADERMSLHTT
;
A
#
# COMPACT_ATOMS: atom_id res chain seq x y z
N MET A 1 36.87 -15.01 -16.43
CA MET A 1 35.52 -15.21 -16.98
C MET A 1 35.61 -15.18 -18.49
N THR A 2 35.39 -16.30 -19.16
CA THR A 2 35.32 -16.40 -20.62
C THR A 2 33.85 -16.40 -21.04
N TRP A 3 33.50 -15.54 -21.99
CA TRP A 3 32.13 -15.45 -22.52
C TRP A 3 31.70 -16.75 -23.23
N THR A 4 32.65 -17.52 -23.74
CA THR A 4 32.39 -18.83 -24.37
C THR A 4 31.78 -19.82 -23.38
N ASN A 5 32.32 -19.92 -22.16
CA ASN A 5 31.77 -20.79 -21.13
C ASN A 5 30.36 -20.36 -20.71
N VAL A 6 30.17 -19.05 -20.49
CA VAL A 6 28.85 -18.48 -20.13
C VAL A 6 27.81 -18.80 -21.20
N LYS A 7 28.15 -18.61 -22.48
CA LYS A 7 27.26 -18.89 -23.61
C LYS A 7 26.90 -20.37 -23.72
N LEU A 8 27.86 -21.28 -23.50
CA LEU A 8 27.61 -22.72 -23.50
C LEU A 8 26.66 -23.13 -22.37
N ILE A 9 26.88 -22.62 -21.17
CA ILE A 9 26.02 -22.89 -20.01
C ILE A 9 24.63 -22.32 -20.27
N PHE A 10 24.51 -21.06 -20.69
CA PHE A 10 23.24 -20.45 -21.07
C PHE A 10 22.46 -21.30 -22.09
N HIS A 11 23.09 -21.77 -23.17
CA HIS A 11 22.42 -22.62 -24.16
C HIS A 11 22.01 -23.98 -23.61
N ARG A 12 22.81 -24.57 -22.72
CA ARG A 12 22.43 -25.81 -22.03
C ARG A 12 21.19 -25.57 -21.18
N GLU A 13 21.24 -24.60 -20.27
CA GLU A 13 20.16 -24.31 -19.32
C GLU A 13 18.87 -23.93 -20.05
N LEU A 14 18.97 -23.11 -21.10
CA LEU A 14 17.83 -22.76 -21.93
C LEU A 14 17.20 -23.99 -22.59
N ARG A 15 18.02 -24.92 -23.11
CA ARG A 15 17.52 -26.16 -23.73
C ARG A 15 16.85 -27.07 -22.70
N ASP A 16 17.41 -27.17 -21.51
CA ASP A 16 16.86 -28.01 -20.43
C ASP A 16 15.51 -27.44 -19.96
N GLN A 17 15.42 -26.11 -19.75
CA GLN A 17 14.16 -25.43 -19.41
C GLN A 17 13.09 -25.53 -20.50
N LEU A 18 13.46 -25.39 -21.79
CA LEU A 18 12.53 -25.55 -22.91
C LEU A 18 12.02 -27.00 -23.08
N ARG A 19 12.71 -27.99 -22.49
CA ARG A 19 12.25 -29.40 -22.49
C ARG A 19 11.33 -29.70 -21.33
N ASP A 20 11.43 -28.94 -20.24
CA ASP A 20 10.54 -29.09 -19.09
C ASP A 20 9.15 -28.49 -19.39
N ARG A 21 8.23 -29.39 -19.76
CA ARG A 21 6.83 -29.05 -20.03
C ARG A 21 6.15 -28.41 -18.82
N ARG A 22 6.54 -28.77 -17.60
CA ARG A 22 5.96 -28.21 -16.38
C ARG A 22 6.36 -26.75 -16.24
N THR A 23 7.64 -26.44 -16.41
CA THR A 23 8.12 -25.06 -16.31
C THR A 23 7.58 -24.20 -17.45
N LEU A 24 7.57 -24.69 -18.69
CA LEU A 24 6.92 -23.99 -19.80
C LEU A 24 5.43 -23.73 -19.56
N PHE A 25 4.71 -24.73 -19.05
CA PHE A 25 3.30 -24.56 -18.74
C PHE A 25 3.10 -23.52 -17.63
N MET A 26 3.85 -23.60 -16.52
CA MET A 26 3.71 -22.67 -15.39
C MET A 26 4.13 -21.23 -15.71
N VAL A 27 5.18 -21.04 -16.53
CA VAL A 27 5.76 -19.71 -16.82
C VAL A 27 5.05 -19.02 -17.97
N ILE A 28 4.65 -19.78 -19.00
CA ILE A 28 4.11 -19.22 -20.24
C ILE A 28 2.62 -19.52 -20.37
N VAL A 29 2.23 -20.80 -20.37
CA VAL A 29 0.86 -21.19 -20.77
C VAL A 29 -0.18 -20.83 -19.71
N LEU A 30 0.09 -21.15 -18.45
CA LEU A 30 -0.85 -20.98 -17.35
C LEU A 30 -1.21 -19.51 -17.14
N PRO A 31 -0.26 -18.55 -17.04
CA PRO A 31 -0.62 -17.13 -16.93
C PRO A 31 -1.37 -16.61 -18.17
N LEU A 32 -0.94 -17.04 -19.37
CA LEU A 32 -1.56 -16.64 -20.63
C LEU A 32 -3.02 -17.10 -20.76
N LEU A 33 -3.38 -18.25 -20.17
CA LEU A 33 -4.74 -18.80 -20.20
C LEU A 33 -5.58 -18.40 -18.99
N LEU A 34 -4.98 -18.39 -17.80
CA LEU A 34 -5.69 -18.20 -16.54
C LEU A 34 -6.27 -16.79 -16.43
N TYR A 35 -5.48 -15.75 -16.75
CA TYR A 35 -5.98 -14.37 -16.64
C TYR A 35 -7.12 -14.07 -17.61
N PRO A 36 -7.05 -14.48 -18.90
CA PRO A 36 -8.20 -14.36 -19.79
C PRO A 36 -9.41 -15.18 -19.36
N ALA A 37 -9.20 -16.42 -18.90
CA ALA A 37 -10.28 -17.28 -18.45
C ALA A 37 -10.99 -16.70 -17.22
N LEU A 38 -10.24 -16.14 -16.25
CA LEU A 38 -10.80 -15.44 -15.10
C LEU A 38 -11.57 -14.19 -15.52
N GLY A 39 -11.03 -13.39 -16.44
CA GLY A 39 -11.70 -12.20 -16.97
C GLY A 39 -13.03 -12.54 -17.66
N ILE A 40 -13.02 -13.53 -18.57
CA ILE A 40 -14.23 -14.01 -19.25
C ILE A 40 -15.21 -14.64 -18.26
N GLY A 41 -14.72 -15.41 -17.28
CA GLY A 41 -15.55 -16.01 -16.23
C GLY A 41 -16.26 -14.97 -15.39
N LEU A 42 -15.55 -13.91 -14.97
CA LEU A 42 -16.13 -12.78 -14.24
C LEU A 42 -17.18 -12.04 -15.06
N LEU A 43 -16.94 -11.82 -16.35
CA LEU A 43 -17.92 -11.21 -17.25
C LEU A 43 -19.18 -12.06 -17.39
N ASN A 44 -19.03 -13.36 -17.63
CA ASN A 44 -20.17 -14.27 -17.73
C ASN A 44 -20.96 -14.33 -16.42
N MET A 45 -20.27 -14.30 -15.28
CA MET A 45 -20.92 -14.23 -13.97
C MET A 45 -21.70 -12.93 -13.81
N THR A 46 -21.09 -11.79 -14.17
CA THR A 46 -21.74 -10.47 -14.11
C THR A 46 -22.95 -10.40 -15.04
N GLN A 47 -22.82 -10.91 -16.27
CA GLN A 47 -23.94 -10.96 -17.23
C GLN A 47 -25.07 -11.89 -16.76
N SER A 48 -24.74 -13.06 -16.22
CA SER A 48 -25.72 -14.03 -15.69
C SER A 48 -26.50 -13.47 -14.48
N LEU A 49 -25.84 -12.72 -13.61
CA LEU A 49 -26.51 -11.99 -12.53
C LEU A 49 -27.39 -10.86 -13.06
N SER A 50 -26.94 -10.18 -14.13
CA SER A 50 -27.63 -9.02 -14.71
C SER A 50 -28.88 -9.36 -15.54
N SER A 51 -28.97 -10.58 -16.09
CA SER A 51 -29.99 -11.00 -17.07
C SER A 51 -31.25 -11.60 -16.43
N GLN A 52 -31.27 -11.82 -15.12
CA GLN A 52 -32.50 -12.16 -14.41
C GLN A 52 -33.29 -10.89 -14.09
N PRO A 53 -34.57 -10.78 -14.52
CA PRO A 53 -35.38 -9.62 -14.22
C PRO A 53 -35.56 -9.48 -12.71
N GLN A 54 -35.17 -8.33 -12.17
CA GLN A 54 -35.32 -8.04 -10.74
C GLN A 54 -36.74 -7.53 -10.48
N ARG A 55 -37.40 -8.07 -9.45
CA ARG A 55 -38.76 -7.73 -9.06
C ARG A 55 -38.75 -6.52 -8.13
N ILE A 56 -39.44 -5.47 -8.56
CA ILE A 56 -39.71 -4.28 -7.77
C ILE A 56 -41.22 -4.26 -7.49
N VAL A 57 -41.60 -4.08 -6.24
CA VAL A 57 -43.01 -3.92 -5.85
C VAL A 57 -43.23 -2.49 -5.41
N VAL A 58 -44.27 -1.85 -5.95
CA VAL A 58 -44.76 -0.54 -5.55
C VAL A 58 -46.09 -0.71 -4.85
N ILE A 59 -46.19 -0.19 -3.64
CA ILE A 59 -47.42 -0.22 -2.83
C ILE A 59 -48.03 1.17 -2.80
N ARG A 60 -49.35 1.23 -2.93
CA ARG A 60 -50.19 2.41 -3.12
C ARG A 60 -49.81 3.18 -4.37
N ALA A 61 -49.80 2.48 -5.50
CA ALA A 61 -49.51 3.08 -6.80
C ALA A 61 -50.49 4.23 -7.13
N GLU A 62 -51.72 4.17 -6.64
CA GLU A 62 -52.73 5.22 -6.78
C GLU A 62 -52.37 6.55 -6.08
N GLU A 63 -51.46 6.52 -5.12
CA GLU A 63 -50.95 7.71 -4.40
C GLU A 63 -49.77 8.38 -5.12
N MET A 64 -49.35 7.87 -6.28
CA MET A 64 -48.25 8.48 -7.05
C MET A 64 -48.63 9.85 -7.61
N PRO A 65 -47.77 10.88 -7.52
CA PRO A 65 -47.99 12.17 -8.18
C PRO A 65 -48.06 12.07 -9.72
N THR A 66 -48.51 13.15 -10.35
CA THR A 66 -48.51 13.26 -11.82
C THR A 66 -47.32 14.10 -12.32
N PRO A 67 -46.59 13.66 -13.38
CA PRO A 67 -46.72 12.38 -14.10
C PRO A 67 -46.31 11.15 -13.26
N PRO A 68 -46.96 9.98 -13.45
CA PRO A 68 -46.68 8.78 -12.66
C PRO A 68 -45.33 8.16 -13.03
N LEU A 69 -44.69 7.50 -12.06
CA LEU A 69 -43.44 6.73 -12.26
C LEU A 69 -43.65 5.54 -13.21
N ILE A 70 -44.88 5.03 -13.29
CA ILE A 70 -45.26 3.82 -14.03
C ILE A 70 -46.45 4.16 -14.92
N VAL A 71 -46.40 3.75 -16.19
CA VAL A 71 -47.49 3.86 -17.17
C VAL A 71 -47.70 2.48 -17.81
N ASP A 72 -48.91 1.94 -17.73
CA ASP A 72 -49.28 0.61 -18.26
C ASP A 72 -48.32 -0.51 -17.79
N GLY A 73 -47.99 -0.54 -16.49
CA GLY A 73 -47.06 -1.51 -15.89
C GLY A 73 -45.60 -1.39 -16.35
N LYS A 74 -45.20 -0.31 -17.01
CA LYS A 74 -43.83 -0.08 -17.49
C LYS A 74 -43.26 1.27 -17.04
N LEU A 75 -41.93 1.33 -16.98
CA LEU A 75 -41.21 2.59 -16.81
C LEU A 75 -41.23 3.39 -18.12
N PRO A 76 -41.62 4.67 -18.10
CA PRO A 76 -41.52 5.54 -19.27
C PRO A 76 -40.07 5.65 -19.79
N ASP A 77 -39.89 5.58 -21.11
CA ASP A 77 -38.57 5.69 -21.76
C ASP A 77 -37.82 6.99 -21.41
N VAL A 78 -38.56 8.07 -21.13
CA VAL A 78 -38.03 9.37 -20.70
C VAL A 78 -37.24 9.29 -19.39
N LEU A 79 -37.53 8.32 -18.53
CA LEU A 79 -36.88 8.16 -17.23
C LEU A 79 -35.65 7.23 -17.28
N LEU A 80 -35.41 6.57 -18.41
CA LEU A 80 -34.37 5.56 -18.58
C LEU A 80 -33.10 6.16 -19.21
N ASP A 81 -31.98 6.01 -18.51
CA ASP A 81 -30.67 6.39 -19.06
C ASP A 81 -30.21 5.41 -20.16
N TYR A 82 -30.59 4.12 -20.04
CA TYR A 82 -30.27 3.06 -20.99
C TYR A 82 -31.52 2.26 -21.38
N PRO A 83 -31.78 2.02 -22.68
CA PRO A 83 -32.95 1.26 -23.13
C PRO A 83 -33.04 -0.16 -22.56
N GLY A 84 -31.90 -0.78 -22.24
CA GLY A 84 -31.83 -2.14 -21.69
C GLY A 84 -32.24 -2.26 -20.22
N ASP A 85 -32.37 -1.15 -19.50
CA ASP A 85 -32.76 -1.18 -18.08
C ASP A 85 -34.24 -1.58 -17.91
N ALA A 86 -35.10 -1.24 -18.89
CA ALA A 86 -36.52 -1.62 -18.92
C ALA A 86 -36.72 -3.14 -18.91
N ASP A 87 -35.90 -3.89 -19.66
CA ASP A 87 -36.01 -5.35 -19.76
C ASP A 87 -35.47 -6.06 -18.51
N SER A 88 -34.74 -5.32 -17.68
CA SER A 88 -33.99 -5.85 -16.54
C SER A 88 -34.73 -5.69 -15.20
N LEU A 89 -35.76 -4.84 -15.17
CA LEU A 89 -36.61 -4.55 -14.02
C LEU A 89 -38.05 -4.95 -14.32
N ARG A 90 -38.67 -5.74 -13.44
CA ARG A 90 -40.11 -6.05 -13.49
C ARG A 90 -40.78 -5.35 -12.32
N ILE A 91 -41.62 -4.37 -12.64
CA ILE A 91 -42.36 -3.61 -11.66
C ILE A 91 -43.75 -4.22 -11.50
N PHE A 92 -44.16 -4.36 -10.25
CA PHE A 92 -45.49 -4.82 -9.87
C PHE A 92 -46.11 -3.77 -8.96
N THR A 93 -47.38 -3.46 -9.18
CA THR A 93 -48.15 -2.53 -8.36
C THR A 93 -49.22 -3.30 -7.59
N ASP A 94 -49.90 -2.62 -6.68
CA ASP A 94 -51.10 -3.10 -6.01
C ASP A 94 -52.41 -2.88 -6.79
N ASP A 95 -52.32 -2.42 -8.05
CA ASP A 95 -53.47 -2.31 -8.95
C ASP A 95 -53.99 -3.72 -9.32
N PRO A 96 -55.26 -4.05 -8.99
CA PRO A 96 -55.87 -5.35 -9.32
C PRO A 96 -55.84 -5.69 -10.82
N VAL A 97 -55.89 -4.68 -11.69
CA VAL A 97 -55.86 -4.85 -13.15
C VAL A 97 -54.46 -5.26 -13.60
N GLU A 98 -53.42 -4.58 -13.11
CA GLU A 98 -52.02 -4.91 -13.44
C GLU A 98 -51.59 -6.26 -12.83
N LEU A 99 -52.05 -6.58 -11.62
CA LEU A 99 -51.83 -7.89 -10.97
C LEU A 99 -52.44 -9.04 -11.77
N SER A 100 -53.62 -8.83 -12.37
CA SER A 100 -54.30 -9.84 -13.20
C SER A 100 -53.60 -10.07 -14.55
N ALA A 101 -52.81 -9.11 -15.02
CA ALA A 101 -52.07 -9.17 -16.28
C ALA A 101 -50.74 -9.96 -16.18
N ILE A 102 -50.34 -10.37 -14.98
CA ILE A 102 -49.14 -11.19 -14.75
C ILE A 102 -49.35 -12.59 -15.34
N SER A 103 -48.55 -12.94 -16.35
CA SER A 103 -48.66 -14.22 -17.08
C SER A 103 -48.17 -15.44 -16.29
N ASP A 104 -47.31 -15.26 -15.30
CA ASP A 104 -46.79 -16.32 -14.44
C ASP A 104 -47.63 -16.48 -13.17
N GLU A 105 -48.36 -17.60 -13.08
CA GLU A 105 -49.32 -17.87 -12.01
C GLU A 105 -48.65 -17.97 -10.63
N GLU A 106 -47.45 -18.55 -10.53
CA GLU A 106 -46.71 -18.66 -9.26
C GLU A 106 -46.30 -17.28 -8.74
N THR A 107 -45.74 -16.44 -9.63
CA THR A 107 -45.35 -15.06 -9.29
C THR A 107 -46.57 -14.21 -8.93
N ARG A 108 -47.68 -14.36 -9.66
CA ARG A 108 -48.93 -13.64 -9.37
C ARG A 108 -49.45 -13.96 -7.97
N ILE A 109 -49.47 -15.25 -7.58
CA ILE A 109 -49.91 -15.66 -6.24
C ILE A 109 -48.95 -15.13 -5.16
N GLN A 110 -47.64 -15.26 -5.37
CA GLN A 110 -46.62 -14.76 -4.42
C GLN A 110 -46.75 -13.26 -4.16
N ILE A 111 -46.91 -12.47 -5.23
CA ILE A 111 -47.02 -11.01 -5.12
C ILE A 111 -48.39 -10.60 -4.59
N ALA A 112 -49.48 -11.24 -5.01
CA ALA A 112 -50.82 -10.94 -4.48
C ALA A 112 -50.91 -11.21 -2.97
N GLN A 113 -50.37 -12.35 -2.49
CA GLN A 113 -50.27 -12.64 -1.05
C GLN A 113 -49.34 -11.66 -0.34
N PHE A 114 -48.28 -11.20 -1.02
CA PHE A 114 -47.39 -10.18 -0.47
C PHE A 114 -48.13 -8.86 -0.26
N ILE A 115 -48.96 -8.44 -1.22
CA ILE A 115 -49.68 -7.17 -1.18
C ILE A 115 -50.89 -7.24 -0.22
N GLU A 116 -51.62 -8.36 -0.19
CA GLU A 116 -52.80 -8.54 0.68
C GLU A 116 -52.46 -8.43 2.18
N ASP A 117 -51.28 -8.91 2.58
CA ASP A 117 -50.78 -8.86 3.96
C ASP A 117 -50.04 -7.54 4.29
N TRP A 118 -50.01 -6.57 3.36
CA TRP A 118 -49.34 -5.29 3.55
C TRP A 118 -49.73 -4.52 4.84
N PRO A 119 -51.01 -4.48 5.27
CA PRO A 119 -51.40 -3.77 6.49
C PRO A 119 -50.67 -4.26 7.74
N ASN A 120 -50.48 -5.58 7.88
CA ASN A 120 -49.76 -6.16 9.02
C ASN A 120 -48.25 -5.83 8.97
N ARG A 121 -47.69 -5.77 7.75
CA ARG A 121 -46.27 -5.46 7.52
C ARG A 121 -45.93 -4.00 7.77
N LEU A 122 -46.87 -3.10 7.49
CA LEU A 122 -46.71 -1.69 7.78
C LEU A 122 -46.54 -1.42 9.28
N ASP A 123 -47.27 -2.15 10.13
CA ASP A 123 -47.13 -2.06 11.59
C ASP A 123 -45.80 -2.62 12.10
N ASP A 124 -45.33 -3.72 11.50
CA ASP A 124 -43.98 -4.27 11.76
C ASP A 124 -42.88 -3.26 11.37
N LEU A 125 -43.01 -2.57 10.22
CA LEU A 125 -42.06 -1.53 9.83
C LEU A 125 -42.12 -0.30 10.76
N ARG A 126 -43.30 0.12 11.20
CA ARG A 126 -43.47 1.21 12.19
C ARG A 126 -42.77 0.88 13.51
N GLN A 127 -42.84 -0.37 13.95
CA GLN A 127 -42.14 -0.84 15.16
C GLN A 127 -40.61 -0.84 15.02
N LEU A 128 -40.08 -0.98 13.80
CA LEU A 128 -38.64 -0.82 13.52
C LEU A 128 -38.16 0.64 13.54
N GLY A 129 -39.06 1.62 13.62
CA GLY A 129 -38.70 3.03 13.69
C GLY A 129 -38.28 3.63 12.35
N LEU A 130 -39.11 3.44 11.31
CA LEU A 130 -38.99 4.12 10.01
C LEU A 130 -38.73 5.63 10.20
N GLY A 131 -37.65 6.14 9.58
CA GLY A 131 -37.23 7.55 9.65
C GLY A 131 -35.94 7.82 10.46
N LYS A 132 -35.32 6.79 11.05
CA LYS A 132 -33.94 6.89 11.59
C LYS A 132 -32.99 6.04 10.74
N PRO A 133 -31.75 6.52 10.48
CA PRO A 133 -30.75 5.68 9.81
C PRO A 133 -30.59 4.38 10.60
N PHE A 134 -30.58 3.25 9.88
CA PHE A 134 -30.39 1.91 10.44
C PHE A 134 -29.28 1.93 11.51
N GLN A 135 -29.64 1.62 12.76
CA GLN A 135 -28.65 1.40 13.81
C GLN A 135 -27.88 0.12 13.51
N GLU A 136 -26.57 0.10 13.75
CA GLU A 136 -25.76 -1.11 13.54
C GLU A 136 -26.38 -2.33 14.24
N PRO A 137 -26.37 -3.54 13.61
CA PRO A 137 -27.01 -4.75 14.15
C PRO A 137 -26.57 -5.13 15.57
N SER A 138 -25.40 -4.65 15.98
CA SER A 138 -24.82 -4.81 17.31
C SER A 138 -25.64 -4.16 18.43
N ASN A 139 -26.44 -3.12 18.13
CA ASN A 139 -27.17 -2.31 19.10
C ASN A 139 -28.69 -2.56 19.15
N LEU A 140 -29.22 -3.47 18.33
CA LEU A 140 -30.65 -3.82 18.35
C LEU A 140 -31.01 -4.67 19.58
N SER A 141 -32.18 -4.40 20.17
CA SER A 141 -32.76 -5.29 21.18
C SER A 141 -33.04 -6.68 20.57
N PRO A 142 -33.14 -7.75 21.37
CA PRO A 142 -33.56 -9.07 20.88
C PRO A 142 -34.87 -9.04 20.09
N GLU A 143 -35.81 -8.19 20.50
CA GLU A 143 -37.09 -7.96 19.82
C GLU A 143 -36.91 -7.26 18.47
N GLY A 144 -36.03 -6.25 18.40
CA GLY A 144 -35.69 -5.57 17.15
C GLY A 144 -35.00 -6.48 16.13
N ARG A 145 -34.13 -7.39 16.58
CA ARG A 145 -33.53 -8.42 15.71
C ARG A 145 -34.58 -9.39 15.16
N ALA A 146 -35.46 -9.91 16.02
CA ALA A 146 -36.52 -10.81 15.57
C ALA A 146 -37.48 -10.14 14.58
N LEU A 147 -37.73 -8.84 14.73
CA LEU A 147 -38.54 -8.05 13.81
C LEU A 147 -37.80 -7.80 12.47
N GLN A 148 -36.49 -7.52 12.50
CA GLN A 148 -35.68 -7.41 11.29
C GLN A 148 -35.64 -8.73 10.49
N ASP A 149 -35.48 -9.87 11.17
CA ASP A 149 -35.50 -11.20 10.55
C ASP A 149 -36.86 -11.47 9.86
N ARG A 150 -37.97 -11.00 10.47
CA ARG A 150 -39.29 -11.07 9.84
C ARG A 150 -39.36 -10.24 8.56
N VAL A 151 -38.90 -8.98 8.59
CA VAL A 151 -38.89 -8.12 7.40
C VAL A 151 -38.05 -8.73 6.28
N GLU A 152 -36.88 -9.27 6.60
CA GLU A 152 -36.01 -9.92 5.61
C GLU A 152 -36.70 -11.14 4.97
N SER A 153 -37.45 -11.92 5.75
CA SER A 153 -38.19 -13.09 5.25
C SER A 153 -39.26 -12.76 4.20
N TRP A 154 -39.80 -11.53 4.20
CA TRP A 154 -40.79 -11.10 3.20
C TRP A 154 -40.17 -11.02 1.80
N PHE A 155 -38.97 -10.44 1.71
CA PHE A 155 -38.23 -10.31 0.46
C PHE A 155 -37.85 -11.67 -0.11
N GLU A 156 -37.52 -12.65 0.75
CA GLU A 156 -37.21 -14.02 0.33
C GLU A 156 -38.44 -14.78 -0.16
N THR A 157 -39.56 -14.71 0.58
CA THR A 157 -40.79 -15.46 0.28
C THR A 157 -41.44 -15.00 -1.02
N ALA A 158 -41.53 -13.69 -1.25
CA ALA A 158 -42.11 -13.13 -2.47
C ALA A 158 -41.09 -12.91 -3.60
N LYS A 159 -39.81 -13.26 -3.35
CA LYS A 159 -38.67 -13.01 -4.24
C LYS A 159 -38.62 -11.54 -4.71
N VAL A 160 -38.93 -10.61 -3.82
CA VAL A 160 -38.89 -9.16 -4.07
C VAL A 160 -37.46 -8.66 -3.84
N GLN A 161 -36.98 -7.74 -4.66
CA GLN A 161 -35.65 -7.15 -4.53
C GLN A 161 -35.68 -5.72 -4.01
N VAL A 162 -36.65 -4.91 -4.46
CA VAL A 162 -36.86 -3.55 -3.96
C VAL A 162 -38.34 -3.37 -3.71
N LEU A 163 -38.68 -2.70 -2.62
CA LEU A 163 -40.04 -2.33 -2.26
C LEU A 163 -40.13 -0.81 -2.13
N ILE A 164 -41.04 -0.20 -2.88
CA ILE A 164 -41.34 1.24 -2.83
C ILE A 164 -42.74 1.39 -2.23
N VAL A 165 -42.87 2.26 -1.24
CA VAL A 165 -44.14 2.46 -0.53
C VAL A 165 -44.48 3.94 -0.49
N PHE A 166 -45.65 4.28 -1.01
CA PHE A 166 -46.24 5.60 -0.82
C PHE A 166 -47.14 5.61 0.42
N PRO A 167 -47.07 6.64 1.29
CA PRO A 167 -48.00 6.78 2.40
C PRO A 167 -49.39 7.21 1.90
N GLU A 168 -50.41 6.96 2.73
CA GLU A 168 -51.80 7.41 2.46
C GLU A 168 -51.84 8.95 2.39
N GLY A 169 -52.57 9.48 1.40
CA GLY A 169 -52.71 10.93 1.19
C GLY A 169 -51.48 11.61 0.60
N TYR A 170 -50.49 10.85 0.11
CA TYR A 170 -49.28 11.41 -0.52
C TYR A 170 -49.62 12.22 -1.77
N ARG A 171 -50.51 11.71 -2.64
CA ARG A 171 -50.94 12.44 -3.85
C ARG A 171 -51.66 13.73 -3.47
N GLU A 172 -52.62 13.64 -2.54
CA GLU A 172 -53.40 14.80 -2.10
C GLU A 172 -52.50 15.89 -1.50
N ALA A 173 -51.53 15.51 -0.67
CA ALA A 173 -50.54 16.44 -0.13
C ALA A 173 -49.66 17.04 -1.25
N TYR A 174 -49.16 16.22 -2.17
CA TYR A 174 -48.36 16.69 -3.30
C TYR A 174 -49.11 17.70 -4.17
N ASP A 175 -50.36 17.40 -4.51
CA ASP A 175 -51.22 18.23 -5.36
C ASP A 175 -51.61 19.51 -4.62
N ALA A 176 -51.99 19.43 -3.33
CA ALA A 176 -52.30 20.59 -2.51
C ALA A 176 -51.11 21.56 -2.40
N LEU A 177 -49.89 21.06 -2.25
CA LEU A 177 -48.69 21.89 -2.28
C LEU A 177 -48.50 22.58 -3.64
N SER A 178 -48.69 21.81 -4.71
CA SER A 178 -48.51 22.30 -6.09
C SER A 178 -49.54 23.39 -6.42
N ASP A 179 -50.80 23.22 -6.01
CA ASP A 179 -51.89 24.19 -6.19
C ASP A 179 -51.66 25.47 -5.40
N ARG A 180 -51.19 25.37 -4.14
CA ARG A 180 -50.87 26.54 -3.31
C ARG A 180 -49.72 27.35 -3.89
N LEU A 181 -48.68 26.68 -4.38
CA LEU A 181 -47.57 27.33 -5.08
C LEU A 181 -48.05 27.99 -6.38
N ALA A 182 -48.96 27.36 -7.12
CA ALA A 182 -49.57 27.94 -8.32
C ALA A 182 -50.48 29.14 -8.02
N ALA A 183 -51.12 29.17 -6.85
CA ALA A 183 -51.87 30.31 -6.34
C ALA A 183 -50.98 31.47 -5.84
N GLY A 184 -49.65 31.30 -5.83
CA GLY A 184 -48.69 32.29 -5.35
C GLY A 184 -48.53 32.31 -3.83
N GLU A 185 -48.97 31.28 -3.12
CA GLU A 185 -48.72 31.14 -1.68
C GLU A 185 -47.27 30.68 -1.43
N HIS A 186 -46.71 31.11 -0.30
CA HIS A 186 -45.38 30.72 0.16
C HIS A 186 -45.49 29.96 1.49
N PRO A 187 -45.93 28.68 1.46
CA PRO A 187 -45.99 27.86 2.67
C PRO A 187 -44.58 27.71 3.26
N SER A 188 -44.43 27.95 4.56
CA SER A 188 -43.18 27.67 5.25
C SER A 188 -43.02 26.16 5.46
N ALA A 189 -41.79 25.69 5.70
CA ALA A 189 -41.52 24.29 6.00
C ALA A 189 -42.21 23.82 7.31
N GLU A 190 -42.60 24.74 8.19
CA GLU A 190 -43.36 24.45 9.40
C GLU A 190 -44.87 24.34 9.13
N ASP A 191 -45.37 24.90 8.02
CA ASP A 191 -46.79 24.95 7.66
C ASP A 191 -47.23 23.79 6.76
N PHE A 192 -46.28 23.04 6.18
CA PHE A 192 -46.57 21.99 5.22
C PHE A 192 -45.50 20.89 5.23
N GLU A 193 -45.90 19.69 5.67
CA GLU A 193 -45.04 18.51 5.71
C GLU A 193 -45.51 17.52 4.64
N LEU A 194 -44.67 17.27 3.64
CA LEU A 194 -44.96 16.22 2.64
C LEU A 194 -44.60 14.87 3.27
N PRO A 195 -45.52 13.89 3.29
CA PRO A 195 -45.20 12.55 3.80
C PRO A 195 -44.01 11.93 3.05
N GLU A 196 -43.17 11.12 3.71
CA GLU A 196 -42.00 10.49 3.06
C GLU A 196 -42.37 9.15 2.39
N ALA A 197 -41.99 8.98 1.11
CA ALA A 197 -42.06 7.68 0.44
C ALA A 197 -40.87 6.80 0.86
N LEU A 198 -41.13 5.52 1.12
CA LEU A 198 -40.11 4.59 1.64
C LEU A 198 -39.57 3.71 0.51
N VAL A 199 -38.24 3.55 0.45
CA VAL A 199 -37.58 2.59 -0.44
C VAL A 199 -36.80 1.60 0.41
N LEU A 200 -37.23 0.34 0.38
CA LEU A 200 -36.62 -0.75 1.14
C LEU A 200 -35.81 -1.65 0.21
N HIS A 201 -34.54 -1.87 0.56
CA HIS A 201 -33.63 -2.81 -0.09
C HIS A 201 -32.71 -3.47 0.95
N ASN A 202 -32.10 -4.61 0.59
CA ASN A 202 -31.18 -5.35 1.44
C ASN A 202 -29.78 -5.34 0.80
N SER A 203 -28.89 -4.51 1.32
CA SER A 203 -27.51 -4.37 0.82
C SER A 203 -26.64 -5.61 1.02
N ALA A 204 -27.02 -6.53 1.91
CA ALA A 204 -26.35 -7.81 2.08
C ALA A 204 -26.73 -8.84 0.99
N LYS A 205 -27.81 -8.58 0.22
CA LYS A 205 -28.24 -9.43 -0.90
C LYS A 205 -27.88 -8.75 -2.22
N GLU A 206 -26.91 -9.33 -2.93
CA GLU A 206 -26.37 -8.78 -4.18
C GLU A 206 -27.45 -8.43 -5.22
N ARG A 207 -28.50 -9.26 -5.35
CA ARG A 207 -29.63 -9.01 -6.26
C ARG A 207 -30.47 -7.77 -5.89
N SER A 208 -30.69 -7.55 -4.60
CA SER A 208 -31.43 -6.40 -4.09
C SER A 208 -30.63 -5.11 -4.27
N GLU A 209 -29.32 -5.17 -4.01
CA GLU A 209 -28.42 -4.04 -4.24
C GLU A 209 -28.31 -3.68 -5.74
N ILE A 210 -28.20 -4.68 -6.62
CA ILE A 210 -28.22 -4.44 -8.07
C ILE A 210 -29.54 -3.78 -8.50
N ALA A 211 -30.69 -4.28 -8.02
CA ALA A 211 -31.99 -3.71 -8.35
C ALA A 211 -32.14 -2.26 -7.83
N TYR A 212 -31.69 -1.99 -6.60
CA TYR A 212 -31.70 -0.65 -6.01
C TYR A 212 -30.79 0.32 -6.78
N SER A 213 -29.58 -0.13 -7.14
CA SER A 213 -28.64 0.67 -7.94
C SER A 213 -29.17 1.06 -9.32
N ARG A 214 -30.10 0.26 -9.89
CA ARG A 214 -30.76 0.52 -11.18
C ARG A 214 -31.98 1.42 -11.05
N ILE A 215 -32.82 1.23 -10.04
CA ILE A 215 -34.05 2.04 -9.86
C ILE A 215 -33.76 3.42 -9.28
N ARG A 216 -32.69 3.58 -8.50
CA ARG A 216 -32.29 4.86 -7.90
C ARG A 216 -32.12 6.01 -8.91
N PRO A 217 -31.34 5.88 -10.02
CA PRO A 217 -31.26 6.94 -11.03
C PRO A 217 -32.61 7.23 -11.69
N ILE A 218 -33.44 6.21 -11.90
CA ILE A 218 -34.78 6.35 -12.50
C ILE A 218 -35.71 7.15 -11.57
N LEU A 219 -35.65 6.89 -10.26
CA LEU A 219 -36.37 7.69 -9.25
C LEU A 219 -35.90 9.15 -9.22
N SER A 220 -34.60 9.39 -9.38
CA SER A 220 -34.06 10.76 -9.47
C SER A 220 -34.54 11.49 -10.73
N ASN A 221 -34.55 10.80 -11.88
CA ASN A 221 -35.06 11.35 -13.13
C ASN A 221 -36.57 11.64 -13.02
N TRP A 222 -37.32 10.79 -12.31
CA TRP A 222 -38.74 11.01 -12.05
C TRP A 222 -38.99 12.20 -11.13
N GLU A 223 -38.22 12.35 -10.06
CA GLU A 223 -38.26 13.51 -9.17
C GLU A 223 -38.00 14.82 -9.93
N ASP A 224 -37.02 14.83 -10.85
CA ASP A 224 -36.73 15.98 -11.69
C ASP A 224 -37.91 16.35 -12.61
N GLU A 225 -38.58 15.35 -13.21
CA GLU A 225 -39.79 15.57 -14.02
C GLU A 225 -40.98 16.10 -13.19
N LEU A 226 -41.17 15.58 -11.98
CA LEU A 226 -42.15 16.10 -11.02
C LEU A 226 -41.87 17.57 -10.68
N LEU A 227 -40.60 17.89 -10.39
CA LEU A 227 -40.16 19.24 -10.05
C LEU A 227 -40.37 20.21 -11.23
N LYS A 228 -40.00 19.81 -12.46
CA LYS A 228 -40.25 20.59 -13.68
C LYS A 228 -41.75 20.88 -13.86
N THR A 229 -42.60 19.88 -13.66
CA THR A 229 -44.06 20.00 -13.78
C THR A 229 -44.62 20.97 -12.75
N ARG A 230 -44.18 20.86 -11.49
CA ARG A 230 -44.60 21.76 -10.40
C ARG A 230 -44.16 23.20 -10.66
N LEU A 231 -42.91 23.42 -11.08
CA LEU A 231 -42.41 24.76 -11.41
C LEU A 231 -43.17 25.38 -12.57
N ALA A 232 -43.45 24.60 -13.62
CA ALA A 232 -44.26 25.05 -14.75
C ALA A 232 -45.69 25.43 -14.34
N GLY A 233 -46.33 24.62 -13.48
CA GLY A 233 -47.65 24.92 -12.92
C GLY A 233 -47.68 26.20 -12.08
N ALA A 234 -46.58 26.50 -11.38
CA ALA A 234 -46.41 27.74 -10.61
C ALA A 234 -45.93 28.96 -11.43
N ASN A 235 -45.84 28.84 -12.77
CA ASN A 235 -45.22 29.85 -13.64
C ASN A 235 -43.78 30.26 -13.20
N LEU A 236 -43.08 29.35 -12.52
CA LEU A 236 -41.69 29.55 -12.12
C LEU A 236 -40.74 29.01 -13.20
N PRO A 237 -39.57 29.65 -13.40
CA PRO A 237 -38.57 29.13 -14.33
C PRO A 237 -38.12 27.73 -13.92
N VAL A 238 -38.06 26.81 -14.88
CA VAL A 238 -37.56 25.44 -14.66
C VAL A 238 -36.09 25.43 -14.20
N SER A 239 -35.34 26.51 -14.44
CA SER A 239 -33.96 26.69 -13.98
C SER A 239 -33.83 27.11 -12.51
N LEU A 240 -34.92 27.23 -11.75
CA LEU A 240 -34.89 27.66 -10.34
C LEU A 240 -34.05 26.72 -9.42
N PRO A 241 -34.14 25.39 -9.54
CA PRO A 241 -33.34 24.45 -8.73
C PRO A 241 -31.87 24.43 -9.11
N ASP A 242 -31.56 24.81 -10.36
CA ASP A 242 -30.22 24.85 -10.94
C ASP A 242 -29.76 26.30 -11.20
N PRO A 243 -29.57 27.11 -10.14
CA PRO A 243 -29.21 28.53 -10.30
C PRO A 243 -27.87 28.71 -11.02
N VAL A 244 -27.02 27.69 -11.02
CA VAL A 244 -25.76 27.65 -11.75
C VAL A 244 -25.72 26.41 -12.64
N LYS A 245 -25.99 26.60 -13.93
CA LYS A 245 -25.81 25.55 -14.94
C LYS A 245 -24.31 25.33 -15.21
N LEU A 246 -23.71 24.42 -14.46
CA LEU A 246 -22.34 23.98 -14.72
C LEU A 246 -22.34 23.10 -15.97
N ILE A 247 -21.63 23.52 -17.01
CA ILE A 247 -21.43 22.71 -18.21
C ILE A 247 -20.06 22.05 -18.05
N PRO A 248 -19.98 20.77 -17.68
CA PRO A 248 -18.71 20.07 -17.62
C PRO A 248 -18.19 19.94 -19.06
N ILE A 249 -17.08 20.62 -19.34
CA ILE A 249 -16.35 20.47 -20.60
C ILE A 249 -15.16 19.58 -20.29
N ASP A 250 -15.24 18.32 -20.72
CA ASP A 250 -14.09 17.44 -20.67
C ASP A 250 -13.09 17.87 -21.75
N LEU A 251 -11.90 18.27 -21.31
CA LEU A 251 -10.80 18.68 -22.19
C LEU A 251 -9.87 17.51 -22.53
N ALA A 252 -10.09 16.32 -21.94
CA ALA A 252 -9.27 15.16 -22.19
C ALA A 252 -9.50 14.64 -23.62
N ALA A 253 -8.41 14.57 -24.39
CA ALA A 253 -8.47 13.89 -25.67
C ALA A 253 -8.57 12.35 -25.45
N PRO A 254 -9.27 11.59 -26.31
CA PRO A 254 -9.47 10.15 -26.12
C PRO A 254 -8.16 9.36 -25.97
N ASP A 255 -7.11 9.78 -26.67
CA ASP A 255 -5.76 9.23 -26.56
C ASP A 255 -5.10 9.47 -25.20
N GLN A 256 -5.34 10.63 -24.57
CA GLN A 256 -4.86 10.94 -23.22
C GLN A 256 -5.58 10.10 -22.16
N MET A 257 -6.88 9.84 -22.33
CA MET A 257 -7.62 8.94 -21.44
C MET A 257 -7.06 7.51 -21.51
N LEU A 258 -6.79 7.02 -22.73
CA LEU A 258 -6.15 5.72 -22.96
C LEU A 258 -4.73 5.67 -22.38
N ALA A 259 -3.93 6.72 -22.60
CA ALA A 259 -2.58 6.84 -22.04
C ALA A 259 -2.60 6.82 -20.50
N ASN A 260 -3.58 7.48 -19.87
CA ASN A 260 -3.74 7.48 -18.41
C ASN A 260 -4.11 6.10 -17.86
N MET A 261 -4.99 5.36 -18.55
CA MET A 261 -5.32 3.99 -18.17
C MET A 261 -4.11 3.07 -18.28
N TRP A 262 -3.42 3.08 -19.44
CA TRP A 262 -2.25 2.24 -19.67
C TRP A 262 -1.06 2.62 -18.80
N GLY A 263 -0.84 3.91 -18.56
CA GLY A 263 0.21 4.45 -17.69
C GLY A 263 0.06 4.00 -16.24
N LYS A 264 -1.16 3.71 -15.78
CA LYS A 264 -1.41 3.11 -14.47
C LYS A 264 -1.19 1.59 -14.50
N MET A 265 -1.71 0.88 -15.51
CA MET A 265 -1.71 -0.59 -15.52
C MET A 265 -0.35 -1.23 -15.87
N PHE A 266 0.34 -0.73 -16.89
CA PHE A 266 1.53 -1.39 -17.44
C PHE A 266 2.70 -1.49 -16.47
N PRO A 267 3.07 -0.44 -15.70
CA PRO A 267 4.14 -0.55 -14.72
C PRO A 267 3.88 -1.65 -13.68
N ALA A 268 2.64 -1.77 -13.22
CA ALA A 268 2.27 -2.76 -12.23
C ALA A 268 2.33 -4.19 -12.78
N LEU A 269 1.74 -4.40 -13.96
CA LEU A 269 1.78 -5.68 -14.64
C LEU A 269 3.23 -6.09 -14.96
N LEU A 270 4.05 -5.15 -15.42
CA LEU A 270 5.43 -5.43 -15.80
C LEU A 270 6.26 -5.91 -14.62
N VAL A 271 6.11 -5.29 -13.44
CA VAL A 271 6.78 -5.73 -12.21
C VAL A 271 6.33 -7.14 -11.81
N ILE A 272 5.01 -7.36 -11.71
CA ILE A 272 4.47 -8.66 -11.28
C ILE A 272 4.91 -9.76 -12.24
N MET A 273 4.80 -9.53 -13.55
CA MET A 273 5.16 -10.54 -14.56
C MET A 273 6.68 -10.77 -14.65
N SER A 274 7.50 -9.74 -14.40
CA SER A 274 8.95 -9.92 -14.33
C SER A 274 9.36 -10.81 -13.15
N VAL A 275 8.74 -10.60 -11.98
CA VAL A 275 8.98 -11.43 -10.79
C VAL A 275 8.52 -12.86 -11.01
N THR A 276 7.25 -13.06 -11.39
CA THR A 276 6.67 -14.40 -11.54
C THR A 276 7.32 -15.18 -12.68
N GLY A 277 7.70 -14.49 -13.76
CA GLY A 277 8.45 -15.08 -14.88
C GLY A 277 9.87 -15.51 -14.52
N ALA A 278 10.51 -14.83 -13.55
CA ALA A 278 11.82 -15.24 -13.01
C ALA A 278 11.70 -16.36 -11.94
N PHE A 279 10.56 -16.44 -11.27
CA PHE A 279 10.35 -17.23 -10.06
C PHE A 279 10.58 -18.73 -10.27
N TYR A 280 9.82 -19.37 -11.16
CA TYR A 280 9.92 -20.81 -11.41
C TYR A 280 11.24 -21.23 -12.07
N PRO A 281 11.75 -20.54 -13.12
CA PRO A 281 13.04 -20.89 -13.71
C PRO A 281 14.19 -20.76 -12.71
N ALA A 282 14.18 -19.77 -11.83
CA ALA A 282 15.20 -19.63 -10.80
C ALA A 282 15.17 -20.78 -9.78
N ILE A 283 13.98 -21.20 -9.34
CA ILE A 283 13.82 -22.35 -8.44
C ILE A 283 14.36 -23.62 -9.08
N ASP A 284 14.00 -23.90 -10.34
CA ASP A 284 14.44 -25.12 -11.01
C ASP A 284 15.96 -25.14 -11.27
N LEU A 285 16.51 -24.01 -11.75
CA LEU A 285 17.95 -23.87 -12.03
C LEU A 285 18.84 -23.80 -10.78
N GLY A 286 18.27 -23.44 -9.62
CA GLY A 286 18.97 -23.34 -8.34
C GLY A 286 18.67 -24.52 -7.43
N ALA A 287 17.57 -24.42 -6.68
CA ALA A 287 17.18 -25.43 -5.70
C ALA A 287 16.81 -26.77 -6.34
N GLY A 288 16.22 -26.76 -7.54
CA GLY A 288 15.80 -27.96 -8.26
C GLY A 288 16.99 -28.81 -8.74
N GLU A 289 18.01 -28.19 -9.34
CA GLU A 289 19.25 -28.90 -9.70
C GLU A 289 20.00 -29.45 -8.48
N LYS A 290 19.98 -28.71 -7.37
CA LYS A 290 20.57 -29.15 -6.11
C LYS A 290 19.81 -30.35 -5.51
N GLU A 291 18.48 -30.30 -5.52
CA GLU A 291 17.61 -31.41 -5.09
C GLU A 291 17.81 -32.67 -5.96
N ARG A 292 18.10 -32.49 -7.25
CA ARG A 292 18.36 -33.59 -8.21
C ARG A 292 19.79 -34.14 -8.19
N GLY A 293 20.72 -33.50 -7.47
CA GLY A 293 22.13 -33.87 -7.48
C GLY A 293 22.83 -33.64 -8.85
N THR A 294 22.28 -32.75 -9.68
CA THR A 294 22.90 -32.40 -10.98
C THR A 294 23.88 -31.25 -10.87
N MET A 295 23.83 -30.53 -9.74
CA MET A 295 24.69 -29.38 -9.46
C MET A 295 26.16 -29.80 -9.25
N GLU A 296 26.43 -30.94 -8.60
CA GLU A 296 27.79 -31.46 -8.40
C GLU A 296 28.47 -31.78 -9.73
N THR A 297 27.72 -32.31 -10.70
CA THR A 297 28.25 -32.59 -12.04
C THR A 297 28.69 -31.31 -12.75
N LEU A 298 27.95 -30.21 -12.57
CA LEU A 298 28.28 -28.91 -13.15
C LEU A 298 29.53 -28.29 -12.51
N LEU A 299 29.77 -28.57 -11.22
CA LEU A 299 30.96 -28.10 -10.49
C LEU A 299 32.26 -28.82 -10.91
N ILE A 300 32.18 -29.99 -11.53
CA ILE A 300 33.34 -30.73 -12.08
C ILE A 300 33.75 -30.18 -13.45
N SER A 301 32.87 -29.44 -14.12
CA SER A 301 33.16 -28.84 -15.42
C SER A 301 34.29 -27.80 -15.33
N PRO A 302 35.05 -27.53 -16.40
CA PRO A 302 36.13 -26.54 -16.40
C PRO A 302 35.64 -25.07 -16.34
N ALA A 303 34.36 -24.84 -16.01
CA ALA A 303 33.78 -23.51 -15.87
C ALA A 303 33.92 -23.00 -14.43
N THR A 304 34.20 -21.70 -14.30
CA THR A 304 34.25 -21.07 -12.97
C THR A 304 32.84 -20.92 -12.39
N ARG A 305 32.72 -20.91 -11.05
CA ARG A 305 31.42 -20.71 -10.35
C ARG A 305 30.69 -19.44 -10.82
N SER A 306 31.41 -18.35 -11.08
CA SER A 306 30.84 -17.12 -11.65
C SER A 306 30.31 -17.28 -13.07
N GLU A 307 30.96 -18.09 -13.92
CA GLU A 307 30.49 -18.36 -15.28
C GLU A 307 29.20 -19.19 -15.27
N ILE A 308 29.10 -20.16 -14.36
CA ILE A 308 27.90 -20.97 -14.15
C ILE A 308 26.72 -20.10 -13.74
N VAL A 309 26.91 -19.27 -12.70
CA VAL A 309 25.85 -18.38 -12.20
C VAL A 309 25.41 -17.38 -13.27
N MET A 310 26.34 -16.82 -14.06
CA MET A 310 25.99 -15.91 -15.16
C MET A 310 25.18 -16.60 -16.26
N GLY A 311 25.54 -17.84 -16.63
CA GLY A 311 24.79 -18.62 -17.61
C GLY A 311 23.35 -18.88 -17.15
N LYS A 312 23.17 -19.29 -15.89
CA LYS A 312 21.85 -19.46 -15.26
C LYS A 312 21.07 -18.16 -15.21
N PHE A 313 21.71 -17.08 -14.78
CA PHE A 313 21.12 -15.75 -14.71
C PHE A 313 20.54 -15.30 -16.05
N LEU A 314 21.30 -15.37 -17.14
CA LEU A 314 20.83 -15.00 -18.47
C LEU A 314 19.64 -15.86 -18.94
N THR A 315 19.61 -17.13 -18.56
CA THR A 315 18.45 -18.02 -18.84
C THR A 315 17.22 -17.51 -18.11
N VAL A 316 17.31 -17.25 -16.80
CA VAL A 316 16.17 -16.72 -16.01
C VAL A 316 15.69 -15.37 -16.56
N VAL A 317 16.60 -14.47 -16.95
CA VAL A 317 16.26 -13.16 -17.56
C VAL A 317 15.46 -13.35 -18.84
N LEU A 318 15.89 -14.26 -19.72
CA LEU A 318 15.18 -14.52 -20.97
C LEU A 318 13.75 -15.05 -20.72
N PHE A 319 13.58 -15.98 -19.78
CA PHE A 319 12.26 -16.49 -19.41
C PHE A 319 11.39 -15.40 -18.78
N SER A 320 11.95 -14.58 -17.89
CA SER A 320 11.26 -13.46 -17.25
C SER A 320 10.78 -12.43 -18.29
N LEU A 321 11.63 -12.03 -19.23
CA LEU A 321 11.26 -11.13 -20.33
C LEU A 321 10.19 -11.72 -21.24
N THR A 322 10.35 -12.99 -21.62
CA THR A 322 9.39 -13.68 -22.49
C THR A 322 8.02 -13.77 -21.82
N ALA A 323 7.97 -14.17 -20.55
CA ALA A 323 6.73 -14.24 -19.78
C ALA A 323 6.09 -12.85 -19.63
N ALA A 324 6.87 -11.82 -19.30
CA ALA A 324 6.38 -10.45 -19.17
C ALA A 324 5.75 -9.92 -20.46
N LEU A 325 6.41 -10.11 -21.60
CA LEU A 325 5.90 -9.63 -22.90
C LEU A 325 4.69 -10.43 -23.39
N LEU A 326 4.68 -11.75 -23.23
CA LEU A 326 3.54 -12.59 -23.60
C LEU A 326 2.31 -12.30 -22.74
N ASN A 327 2.48 -12.12 -21.43
CA ASN A 327 1.37 -11.80 -20.53
C ASN A 327 0.81 -10.40 -20.82
N LEU A 328 1.68 -9.43 -21.12
CA LEU A 328 1.22 -8.10 -21.51
C LEU A 328 0.42 -8.12 -22.82
N ALA A 329 0.89 -8.87 -23.82
CA ALA A 329 0.18 -9.04 -25.08
C ALA A 329 -1.18 -9.72 -24.87
N SER A 330 -1.25 -10.76 -24.01
CA SER A 330 -2.49 -11.46 -23.67
C SER A 330 -3.50 -10.53 -22.99
N ILE A 331 -3.07 -9.78 -21.96
CA ILE A 331 -3.95 -8.83 -21.25
C ILE A 331 -4.42 -7.72 -22.19
N GLY A 332 -3.56 -7.19 -23.05
CA GLY A 332 -3.96 -6.19 -24.05
C GLY A 332 -5.08 -6.71 -24.96
N PHE A 333 -4.93 -7.94 -25.45
CA PHE A 333 -5.91 -8.57 -26.34
C PHE A 333 -7.21 -8.94 -25.62
N THR A 334 -7.14 -9.52 -24.43
CA THR A 334 -8.31 -9.87 -23.61
C THR A 334 -9.05 -8.62 -23.14
N GLY A 335 -8.32 -7.58 -22.70
CA GLY A 335 -8.89 -6.33 -22.23
C GLY A 335 -9.74 -5.64 -23.30
N GLN A 336 -9.26 -5.60 -24.54
CA GLN A 336 -10.03 -5.05 -25.67
C GLN A 336 -11.34 -5.81 -25.89
N ARG A 337 -11.29 -7.16 -25.88
CA ARG A 337 -12.50 -7.98 -26.06
C ARG A 337 -13.49 -7.88 -24.90
N MET A 338 -12.97 -7.79 -23.68
CA MET A 338 -13.77 -7.58 -22.48
C MET A 338 -14.51 -6.25 -22.55
N MET A 339 -13.81 -5.17 -22.91
CA MET A 339 -14.44 -3.85 -23.04
C MET A 339 -15.51 -3.83 -24.14
N GLN A 340 -15.24 -4.48 -25.28
CA GLN A 340 -16.22 -4.65 -26.35
C GLN A 340 -17.46 -5.43 -25.88
N ALA A 341 -17.28 -6.50 -25.10
CA ALA A 341 -18.37 -7.30 -24.55
C ALA A 341 -19.21 -6.56 -23.49
N VAL A 342 -18.57 -5.71 -22.67
CA VAL A 342 -19.27 -4.86 -21.70
C VAL A 342 -20.03 -3.75 -22.41
N ALA A 343 -19.42 -3.10 -23.40
CA ALA A 343 -20.05 -2.05 -24.17
C ALA A 343 -21.25 -2.56 -24.96
N SER A 344 -21.14 -3.73 -25.60
CA SER A 344 -22.26 -4.36 -26.29
C SER A 344 -23.39 -4.74 -25.34
N ALA A 345 -23.07 -5.23 -24.14
CA ALA A 345 -24.07 -5.55 -23.11
C ALA A 345 -24.79 -4.31 -22.56
N ARG A 346 -24.15 -3.14 -22.57
CA ARG A 346 -24.74 -1.87 -22.10
C ARG A 346 -25.34 -1.01 -23.21
N GLY A 347 -25.38 -1.50 -24.45
CA GLY A 347 -25.83 -0.70 -25.60
C GLY A 347 -25.00 0.57 -25.84
N ALA A 348 -23.81 0.66 -25.24
CA ALA A 348 -22.93 1.81 -25.31
C ALA A 348 -21.93 1.65 -26.46
N ALA A 349 -21.49 2.76 -27.04
CA ALA A 349 -20.37 2.73 -27.97
C ALA A 349 -19.15 2.15 -27.25
N ALA A 350 -18.58 1.08 -27.82
CA ALA A 350 -17.37 0.49 -27.27
C ALA A 350 -16.26 1.53 -27.32
N LEU A 351 -15.69 1.85 -26.15
CA LEU A 351 -14.41 2.52 -26.07
C LEU A 351 -13.40 1.61 -26.77
N ASP A 352 -12.99 1.98 -27.99
CA ASP A 352 -11.90 1.29 -28.66
C ASP A 352 -10.63 1.59 -27.89
N LEU A 353 -10.22 0.64 -27.06
CA LEU A 353 -9.01 0.76 -26.23
C LEU A 353 -7.73 0.95 -27.07
N GLY A 354 -7.82 0.77 -28.39
CA GLY A 354 -6.72 0.87 -29.33
C GLY A 354 -5.64 -0.17 -29.06
N VAL A 355 -4.83 -0.49 -30.07
CA VAL A 355 -3.55 -1.14 -29.79
C VAL A 355 -2.63 -0.07 -29.20
N PRO A 356 -1.92 -0.32 -28.09
CA PRO A 356 -0.98 0.65 -27.55
C PRO A 356 0.00 1.09 -28.65
N PRO A 357 0.34 2.39 -28.73
CA PRO A 357 1.19 2.91 -29.80
C PRO A 357 2.55 2.21 -29.78
N LEU A 358 3.18 2.10 -30.95
CA LEU A 358 4.48 1.39 -31.08
C LEU A 358 5.54 1.98 -30.13
N SER A 359 5.50 3.30 -29.89
CA SER A 359 6.35 3.99 -28.91
C SER A 359 6.17 3.46 -27.49
N ALA A 360 4.93 3.22 -27.05
CA ALA A 360 4.62 2.65 -25.74
C ALA A 360 5.19 1.24 -25.61
N ILE A 361 5.02 0.39 -26.63
CA ILE A 361 5.57 -0.98 -26.64
C ILE A 361 7.10 -0.97 -26.53
N VAL A 362 7.77 -0.07 -27.26
CA VAL A 362 9.23 0.08 -27.17
C VAL A 362 9.66 0.53 -25.78
N CYS A 363 8.96 1.50 -25.18
CA CYS A 363 9.24 1.95 -23.80
C CYS A 363 9.07 0.82 -22.78
N VAL A 364 8.01 0.02 -22.92
CA VAL A 364 7.78 -1.17 -22.07
C VAL A 364 8.94 -2.15 -22.20
N ILE A 365 9.34 -2.52 -23.42
CA ILE A 365 10.45 -3.48 -23.63
C ILE A 365 11.74 -2.94 -23.01
N PHE A 366 12.02 -1.66 -23.21
CA PHE A 366 13.20 -1.01 -22.66
C PHE A 366 13.25 -1.07 -21.12
N ILE A 367 12.13 -0.83 -20.46
CA ILE A 367 12.01 -0.90 -19.00
C ILE A 367 11.89 -2.33 -18.47
N ALA A 368 11.41 -3.28 -19.28
CA ALA A 368 11.31 -4.69 -18.93
C ALA A 368 12.69 -5.29 -18.64
N VAL A 369 13.71 -4.91 -19.40
CA VAL A 369 15.09 -5.43 -19.26
C VAL A 369 15.67 -5.22 -17.85
N PRO A 370 15.73 -3.99 -17.30
CA PRO A 370 16.26 -3.79 -15.95
C PRO A 370 15.42 -4.48 -14.86
N LEU A 371 14.09 -4.49 -14.98
CA LEU A 371 13.22 -5.17 -14.00
C LEU A 371 13.40 -6.69 -14.02
N ALA A 372 13.35 -7.31 -15.20
CA ALA A 372 13.57 -8.74 -15.39
C ALA A 372 14.95 -9.16 -14.89
N SER A 373 15.98 -8.36 -15.19
CA SER A 373 17.36 -8.58 -14.71
C SER A 373 17.43 -8.54 -13.19
N LEU A 374 16.88 -7.52 -12.54
CA LEU A 374 16.88 -7.41 -11.09
C LEU A 374 16.17 -8.60 -10.42
N PHE A 375 14.96 -8.94 -10.87
CA PHE A 375 14.19 -10.02 -10.26
C PHE A 375 14.78 -11.40 -10.55
N SER A 376 15.42 -11.59 -11.70
CA SER A 376 16.15 -12.82 -12.02
C SER A 376 17.36 -13.01 -11.12
N ALA A 377 18.14 -11.96 -10.86
CA ALA A 377 19.29 -12.02 -9.95
C ALA A 377 18.85 -12.31 -8.51
N LEU A 378 17.81 -11.62 -8.01
CA LEU A 378 17.27 -11.84 -6.67
C LEU A 378 16.65 -13.24 -6.51
N SER A 379 15.86 -13.69 -7.48
CA SER A 379 15.22 -15.01 -7.46
C SER A 379 16.27 -16.12 -7.49
N LEU A 380 17.32 -15.97 -8.31
CA LEU A 380 18.43 -16.92 -8.35
C LEU A 380 19.17 -16.94 -7.00
N ALA A 381 19.51 -15.78 -6.44
CA ALA A 381 20.20 -15.71 -5.14
C ALA A 381 19.43 -16.42 -4.02
N LEU A 382 18.10 -16.19 -3.94
CA LEU A 382 17.23 -16.84 -2.95
C LEU A 382 17.03 -18.33 -3.24
N ALA A 383 16.91 -18.72 -4.50
CA ALA A 383 16.76 -20.13 -4.89
C ALA A 383 18.02 -20.93 -4.57
N MET A 384 19.22 -20.36 -4.77
CA MET A 384 20.48 -21.01 -4.43
C MET A 384 20.61 -21.31 -2.93
N PHE A 385 20.00 -20.48 -2.09
CA PHE A 385 20.01 -20.66 -0.63
C PHE A 385 19.13 -21.84 -0.19
N ALA A 386 18.11 -22.19 -0.97
CA ALA A 386 17.18 -23.25 -0.63
C ALA A 386 17.80 -24.65 -0.79
N LYS A 387 17.30 -25.62 -0.02
CA LYS A 387 17.70 -27.03 -0.14
C LYS A 387 16.85 -27.80 -1.14
N SER A 388 15.59 -27.41 -1.29
CA SER A 388 14.62 -28.06 -2.18
C SER A 388 13.79 -27.03 -2.94
N SER A 389 13.14 -27.47 -4.01
CA SER A 389 12.24 -26.65 -4.82
C SER A 389 11.10 -26.06 -3.97
N LYS A 390 10.59 -26.82 -2.98
CA LYS A 390 9.55 -26.37 -2.04
C LYS A 390 10.06 -25.26 -1.12
N GLU A 391 11.26 -25.42 -0.57
CA GLU A 391 11.88 -24.39 0.27
C GLU A 391 12.20 -23.12 -0.54
N GLY A 392 12.62 -23.29 -1.80
CA GLY A 392 12.81 -22.18 -2.74
C GLY A 392 11.53 -21.36 -2.91
N GLN A 393 10.39 -22.01 -3.08
CA GLN A 393 9.10 -21.32 -3.16
C GLN A 393 8.81 -20.50 -1.89
N TYR A 394 9.12 -21.02 -0.69
CA TYR A 394 8.95 -20.28 0.55
C TYR A 394 9.87 -19.06 0.66
N TYR A 395 11.13 -19.16 0.22
CA TYR A 395 12.05 -18.02 0.24
C TYR A 395 11.72 -16.93 -0.79
N LEU A 396 11.22 -17.32 -1.96
CA LEU A 396 10.87 -16.35 -2.99
C LEU A 396 9.49 -15.70 -2.75
N THR A 397 8.59 -16.30 -1.97
CA THR A 397 7.26 -15.70 -1.68
C THR A 397 7.35 -14.31 -1.01
N PRO A 398 8.19 -14.07 0.00
CA PRO A 398 8.44 -12.72 0.53
C PRO A 398 8.93 -11.73 -0.52
N LEU A 399 9.77 -12.15 -1.49
CA LEU A 399 10.21 -11.30 -2.60
C LEU A 399 9.02 -10.86 -3.45
N LEU A 400 8.08 -11.77 -3.73
CA LEU A 400 6.84 -11.45 -4.44
C LEU A 400 5.97 -10.46 -3.66
N LEU A 401 5.81 -10.64 -2.34
CA LEU A 401 5.05 -9.70 -1.50
C LEU A 401 5.67 -8.30 -1.48
N VAL A 402 7.00 -8.21 -1.37
CA VAL A 402 7.71 -6.93 -1.44
C VAL A 402 7.51 -6.27 -2.81
N ALA A 403 7.65 -7.03 -3.90
CA ALA A 403 7.43 -6.50 -5.24
C ALA A 403 5.98 -6.03 -5.46
N LEU A 404 5.00 -6.73 -4.89
CA LEU A 404 3.60 -6.33 -4.91
C LEU A 404 3.38 -5.02 -4.14
N GLY A 405 3.95 -4.89 -2.94
CA GLY A 405 3.88 -3.66 -2.16
C GLY A 405 4.47 -2.45 -2.88
N LEU A 406 5.65 -2.61 -3.51
CA LEU A 406 6.28 -1.56 -4.33
C LEU A 406 5.45 -1.22 -5.57
N THR A 407 4.75 -2.20 -6.13
CA THR A 407 3.83 -2.00 -7.25
C THR A 407 2.62 -1.17 -6.85
N VAL A 408 1.96 -1.53 -5.73
CA VAL A 408 0.81 -0.78 -5.19
C VAL A 408 1.21 0.65 -4.88
N PHE A 409 2.42 0.87 -4.34
CA PHE A 409 2.96 2.20 -4.12
C PHE A 409 3.03 3.04 -5.41
N CYS A 410 3.47 2.46 -6.54
CA CYS A 410 3.54 3.16 -7.82
C CYS A 410 2.16 3.51 -8.41
N LEU A 411 1.11 2.76 -8.02
CA LEU A 411 -0.27 2.98 -8.43
C LEU A 411 -0.97 4.07 -7.62
N TYR A 412 -0.43 4.42 -6.45
CA TYR A 412 -1.07 5.40 -5.57
C TYR A 412 -1.17 6.79 -6.25
N PRO A 413 -2.34 7.43 -6.24
CA PRO A 413 -2.51 8.78 -6.78
C PRO A 413 -1.56 9.78 -6.10
N GLY A 414 -0.88 10.63 -6.88
CA GLY A 414 0.10 11.59 -6.37
C GLY A 414 1.53 11.06 -6.21
N VAL A 415 1.78 9.76 -6.44
CA VAL A 415 3.15 9.25 -6.60
C VAL A 415 3.61 9.48 -8.05
N GLU A 416 4.49 10.46 -8.21
CA GLU A 416 5.08 10.88 -9.48
C GLU A 416 6.58 10.62 -9.52
N LEU A 417 7.17 10.61 -10.71
CA LEU A 417 8.60 10.40 -10.86
C LEU A 417 9.39 11.61 -10.34
N THR A 418 10.10 11.41 -9.23
CA THR A 418 11.01 12.41 -8.65
C THR A 418 12.46 11.95 -8.75
N PRO A 419 13.45 12.84 -8.57
CA PRO A 419 14.86 12.44 -8.61
C PRO A 419 15.19 11.31 -7.61
N PHE A 420 14.65 11.37 -6.40
CA PHE A 420 14.78 10.30 -5.41
C PHE A 420 14.13 8.99 -5.87
N TYR A 421 12.89 9.02 -6.37
CA TYR A 421 12.23 7.78 -6.81
C TYR A 421 12.90 7.19 -8.06
N SER A 422 13.52 8.01 -8.92
CA SER A 422 14.26 7.54 -10.10
C SER A 422 15.47 6.66 -9.75
N VAL A 423 16.07 6.83 -8.56
CA VAL A 423 17.22 6.02 -8.13
C VAL A 423 16.82 4.76 -7.38
N LEU A 424 15.54 4.56 -7.05
CA LEU A 424 15.08 3.38 -6.31
C LEU A 424 14.87 2.16 -7.22
N PRO A 425 15.22 0.95 -6.75
CA PRO A 425 14.95 -0.27 -7.50
C PRO A 425 13.44 -0.49 -7.59
N VAL A 426 12.98 -1.06 -8.72
CA VAL A 426 11.57 -1.29 -9.03
C VAL A 426 10.78 0.01 -9.23
N ILE A 427 10.70 0.87 -8.21
CA ILE A 427 9.96 2.15 -8.23
C ILE A 427 10.45 3.05 -9.37
N GLY A 428 11.76 3.24 -9.53
CA GLY A 428 12.33 4.10 -10.56
C GLY A 428 11.92 3.66 -11.97
N PRO A 429 12.23 2.41 -12.39
CA PRO A 429 11.77 1.86 -13.67
C PRO A 429 10.24 1.92 -13.86
N SER A 430 9.45 1.60 -12.83
CA SER A 430 7.99 1.62 -12.91
C SER A 430 7.41 3.03 -13.10
N LEU A 431 7.88 4.01 -12.33
CA LEU A 431 7.43 5.40 -12.46
C LEU A 431 7.97 6.06 -13.73
N LEU A 432 9.16 5.65 -14.19
CA LEU A 432 9.67 6.08 -15.50
C LEU A 432 8.78 5.57 -16.63
N LEU A 433 8.36 4.30 -16.59
CA LEU A 433 7.40 3.78 -17.57
C LEU A 433 6.06 4.53 -17.51
N LYS A 434 5.53 4.78 -16.30
CA LYS A 434 4.31 5.57 -16.10
C LYS A 434 4.43 6.95 -16.76
N ALA A 435 5.51 7.68 -16.47
CA ALA A 435 5.73 9.03 -16.99
C ALA A 435 5.95 9.04 -18.53
N LEU A 436 6.65 8.05 -19.08
CA LEU A 436 6.84 7.90 -20.53
C LEU A 436 5.53 7.59 -21.26
N LEU A 437 4.62 6.83 -20.64
CA LEU A 437 3.31 6.50 -21.23
C LEU A 437 2.32 7.66 -21.16
N LEU A 438 2.37 8.46 -20.09
CA LEU A 438 1.54 9.64 -19.92
C LEU A 438 1.98 10.83 -20.79
N GLY A 439 3.24 10.82 -21.27
CA GLY A 439 3.80 11.94 -22.03
C GLY A 439 4.23 13.12 -21.15
N ASP A 440 4.28 12.94 -19.83
CA ASP A 440 4.60 13.98 -18.84
C ASP A 440 6.05 14.48 -18.92
N VAL A 441 6.91 13.75 -19.63
CA VAL A 441 8.35 14.04 -19.69
C VAL A 441 8.71 14.66 -21.04
N GLU A 442 8.78 15.99 -21.09
CA GLU A 442 9.30 16.71 -22.26
C GLU A 442 10.73 16.25 -22.61
N GLY A 443 11.08 16.21 -23.89
CA GLY A 443 12.27 15.52 -24.42
C GLY A 443 13.65 15.88 -23.82
N LEU A 444 13.78 17.03 -23.14
CA LEU A 444 14.99 17.42 -22.41
C LEU A 444 15.07 16.85 -20.98
N GLN A 445 13.94 16.49 -20.36
CA GLN A 445 13.89 15.90 -19.01
C GLN A 445 14.00 14.36 -19.04
N ILE A 446 13.71 13.71 -20.18
CA ILE A 446 13.80 12.25 -20.33
C ILE A 446 15.20 11.75 -19.98
N GLY A 447 16.24 12.40 -20.51
CA GLY A 447 17.64 12.03 -20.22
C GLY A 447 18.01 12.15 -18.74
N PHE A 448 17.41 13.11 -18.03
CA PHE A 448 17.66 13.35 -16.60
C PHE A 448 17.16 12.21 -15.72
N TYR A 449 16.07 11.54 -16.08
CA TYR A 449 15.52 10.41 -15.30
C TYR A 449 15.93 9.04 -15.84
N VAL A 450 16.04 8.87 -17.16
CA VAL A 450 16.42 7.59 -17.79
C VAL A 450 17.82 7.17 -17.33
N PHE A 451 18.80 8.08 -17.33
CA PHE A 451 20.17 7.74 -17.00
C PHE A 451 20.32 7.24 -15.54
N PRO A 452 19.84 7.97 -14.51
CA PRO A 452 19.85 7.46 -13.14
C PRO A 452 19.14 6.12 -12.99
N VAL A 453 17.95 5.94 -13.57
CA VAL A 453 17.18 4.69 -13.48
C VAL A 453 17.98 3.50 -14.02
N LEU A 454 18.61 3.63 -15.19
CA LEU A 454 19.40 2.54 -15.77
C LEU A 454 20.65 2.24 -14.97
N VAL A 455 21.38 3.28 -14.55
CA VAL A 455 22.62 3.12 -13.77
C VAL A 455 22.33 2.45 -12.43
N THR A 456 21.30 2.89 -11.72
CA THR A 456 20.95 2.31 -10.42
C THR A 456 20.36 0.91 -10.58
N SER A 457 19.51 0.67 -11.59
CA SER A 457 19.00 -0.67 -11.89
C SER A 457 20.13 -1.66 -12.20
N ALA A 458 21.12 -1.25 -12.99
CA ALA A 458 22.31 -2.05 -13.28
C ALA A 458 23.13 -2.29 -12.00
N ALA A 459 23.29 -1.27 -11.15
CA ALA A 459 24.01 -1.40 -9.88
C ALA A 459 23.31 -2.39 -8.92
N TYR A 460 21.99 -2.27 -8.72
CA TYR A 460 21.23 -3.18 -7.88
C TYR A 460 21.20 -4.61 -8.42
N CYS A 461 21.05 -4.77 -9.74
CA CYS A 461 21.19 -6.07 -10.39
C CYS A 461 22.60 -6.66 -10.16
N GLY A 462 23.64 -5.84 -10.30
CA GLY A 462 25.03 -6.25 -10.04
C GLY A 462 25.26 -6.70 -8.59
N ILE A 463 24.68 -5.98 -7.61
CA ILE A 463 24.75 -6.36 -6.19
C ILE A 463 24.00 -7.68 -5.94
N ALA A 464 22.78 -7.83 -6.48
CA ALA A 464 22.00 -9.06 -6.34
C ALA A 464 22.71 -10.26 -6.99
N LEU A 465 23.32 -10.05 -8.16
CA LEU A 465 24.07 -11.09 -8.85
C LEU A 465 25.38 -11.44 -8.14
N TRP A 466 26.08 -10.43 -7.60
CA TRP A 466 27.24 -10.65 -6.73
C TRP A 466 26.86 -11.50 -5.52
N TRP A 467 25.71 -11.22 -4.89
CA TRP A 467 25.18 -12.02 -3.80
C TRP A 467 24.89 -13.47 -4.24
N ALA A 468 24.25 -13.68 -5.39
CA ALA A 468 24.04 -15.02 -5.96
C ALA A 468 25.35 -15.80 -6.17
N ILE A 469 26.39 -15.12 -6.70
CA ILE A 469 27.73 -15.71 -6.89
C ILE A 469 28.36 -16.09 -5.54
N GLU A 470 28.25 -15.22 -4.53
CA GLU A 470 28.77 -15.52 -3.19
C GLU A 470 28.05 -16.72 -2.56
N GLN A 471 26.72 -16.82 -2.69
CA GLN A 471 25.96 -17.99 -2.21
C GLN A 471 26.42 -19.27 -2.91
N PHE A 472 26.66 -19.23 -4.23
CA PHE A 472 27.16 -20.37 -5.00
C PHE A 472 28.62 -20.74 -4.65
N GLN A 473 29.39 -19.84 -4.06
CA GLN A 473 30.75 -20.13 -3.60
C GLN A 473 30.78 -20.80 -2.21
N ARG A 474 29.70 -20.72 -1.44
CA ARG A 474 29.62 -21.24 -0.08
C ARG A 474 29.23 -22.72 -0.05
N GLU A 475 30.15 -23.56 0.41
CA GLU A 475 29.97 -25.02 0.48
C GLU A 475 28.94 -25.43 1.54
N ASP A 476 28.88 -24.71 2.65
CA ASP A 476 27.89 -24.90 3.71
C ASP A 476 26.45 -24.70 3.22
N ILE A 477 26.28 -23.89 2.18
CA ILE A 477 24.98 -23.62 1.56
C ILE A 477 24.70 -24.68 0.50
N LEU A 478 25.69 -24.99 -0.32
CA LEU A 478 25.63 -26.01 -1.38
C LEU A 478 25.34 -27.43 -0.85
N PHE A 479 25.90 -27.81 0.30
CA PHE A 479 25.83 -29.18 0.84
C PHE A 479 25.06 -29.29 2.17
N ARG A 480 24.08 -28.40 2.39
CA ARG A 480 23.32 -28.35 3.64
C ARG A 480 22.37 -29.56 3.79
N GLU A 481 22.67 -30.48 4.69
CA GLU A 481 21.84 -31.66 4.98
C GLU A 481 20.46 -31.31 5.58
N SER A 482 19.48 -32.19 5.35
CA SER A 482 18.07 -32.00 5.68
C SER A 482 17.74 -32.41 7.11
N GLU A 483 17.97 -31.54 8.09
CA GLU A 483 17.23 -31.65 9.36
C GLU A 483 15.76 -31.32 9.10
N GLN A 484 14.86 -32.26 9.42
CA GLN A 484 13.41 -32.06 9.32
C GLN A 484 12.97 -31.04 10.38
N PHE A 485 12.37 -29.93 9.94
CA PHE A 485 11.92 -28.86 10.81
C PHE A 485 10.59 -29.22 11.47
N GLU A 486 10.59 -29.53 12.77
CA GLU A 486 9.38 -29.72 13.56
C GLU A 486 9.02 -28.45 14.36
N ILE A 487 7.87 -27.84 14.03
CA ILE A 487 7.40 -26.58 14.63
C ILE A 487 7.22 -26.70 16.16
N GLY A 488 6.73 -27.84 16.64
CA GLY A 488 6.50 -28.07 18.07
C GLY A 488 7.79 -28.08 18.90
N LEU A 489 8.82 -28.77 18.41
CA LEU A 489 10.15 -28.78 19.03
C LEU A 489 10.83 -27.41 18.93
N TRP A 490 10.65 -26.71 17.81
CA TRP A 490 11.19 -25.36 17.62
C TRP A 490 10.60 -24.35 18.63
N ILE A 491 9.28 -24.34 18.86
CA ILE A 491 8.65 -23.45 19.85
C ILE A 491 9.13 -23.79 21.28
N GLN A 492 9.21 -25.07 21.63
CA GLN A 492 9.70 -25.48 22.94
C GLN A 492 11.16 -25.06 23.15
N HIS A 493 12.02 -25.25 22.15
CA HIS A 493 13.41 -24.84 22.17
C HIS A 493 13.55 -23.31 22.25
N LEU A 494 12.74 -22.55 21.52
CA LEU A 494 12.78 -21.09 21.50
C LEU A 494 12.39 -20.44 22.84
N LEU A 495 11.53 -21.09 23.62
CA LEU A 495 11.11 -20.63 24.96
C LEU A 495 11.94 -21.21 26.11
N ARG A 496 12.48 -22.44 25.98
CA ARG A 496 13.33 -23.07 27.01
C ARG A 496 14.80 -22.73 26.88
N GLU A 497 15.35 -22.70 25.67
CA GLU A 497 16.77 -22.46 25.40
C GLU A 497 17.04 -21.00 25.04
N LYS A 498 16.77 -20.12 26.02
CA LYS A 498 16.97 -18.68 25.86
C LYS A 498 18.45 -18.33 25.87
N GLN A 499 18.90 -17.71 24.80
CA GLN A 499 20.26 -17.17 24.70
C GLN A 499 20.33 -15.76 25.31
N ALA A 500 21.54 -15.33 25.67
CA ALA A 500 21.76 -14.05 26.37
C ALA A 500 21.35 -12.83 25.55
N THR A 501 21.44 -12.91 24.22
CA THR A 501 21.06 -11.88 23.26
C THR A 501 20.17 -12.49 22.17
N PRO A 502 19.41 -11.70 21.41
CA PRO A 502 18.52 -12.25 20.38
C PRO A 502 19.29 -12.87 19.22
N SER A 503 18.64 -13.72 18.43
CA SER A 503 19.18 -14.29 17.19
C SER A 503 18.95 -13.35 15.99
N PHE A 504 19.62 -13.62 14.86
CA PHE A 504 19.41 -12.88 13.60
C PHE A 504 17.93 -12.91 13.18
N MET A 505 17.29 -14.07 13.25
CA MET A 505 15.87 -14.24 12.91
C MET A 505 14.97 -13.46 13.87
N GLN A 506 15.27 -13.45 15.18
CA GLN A 506 14.51 -12.68 16.16
C GLN A 506 14.63 -11.17 15.91
N ALA A 507 15.81 -10.68 15.51
CA ALA A 507 16.00 -9.27 15.14
C ALA A 507 15.19 -8.90 13.89
N GLY A 508 15.22 -9.72 12.84
CA GLY A 508 14.40 -9.52 11.64
C GLY A 508 12.90 -9.57 11.94
N PHE A 509 12.47 -10.52 12.77
CA PHE A 509 11.08 -10.63 13.20
C PHE A 509 10.60 -9.42 14.02
N CYS A 510 11.45 -8.89 14.91
CA CYS A 510 11.16 -7.67 15.65
C CYS A 510 10.92 -6.48 14.72
N PHE A 511 11.77 -6.31 13.70
CA PHE A 511 11.59 -5.27 12.69
C PHE A 511 10.27 -5.41 11.93
N VAL A 512 9.92 -6.64 11.51
CA VAL A 512 8.65 -6.91 10.81
C VAL A 512 7.43 -6.61 11.70
N ILE A 513 7.48 -6.97 13.00
CA ILE A 513 6.41 -6.62 13.94
C ILE A 513 6.25 -5.10 14.06
N ILE A 514 7.36 -4.36 14.22
CA ILE A 514 7.31 -2.89 14.32
C ILE A 514 6.67 -2.30 13.05
N ALA A 515 7.12 -2.74 11.87
CA ALA A 515 6.57 -2.27 10.59
C ALA A 515 5.07 -2.60 10.43
N LEU A 516 4.66 -3.82 10.79
CA LEU A 516 3.26 -4.23 10.75
C LEU A 516 2.40 -3.44 11.74
N MET A 517 2.86 -3.24 12.97
CA MET A 517 2.14 -2.46 13.97
C MET A 517 1.99 -1.00 13.54
N GLN A 518 3.01 -0.40 12.93
CA GLN A 518 2.90 0.93 12.36
C GLN A 518 1.87 0.99 11.23
N PHE A 519 1.90 0.02 10.31
CA PHE A 519 0.91 -0.07 9.22
C PHE A 519 -0.52 -0.17 9.77
N LEU A 520 -0.77 -1.11 10.70
CA LEU A 520 -2.08 -1.29 11.33
C LEU A 520 -2.54 -0.04 12.09
N PHE A 521 -1.63 0.64 12.78
CA PHE A 521 -1.94 1.88 13.49
C PHE A 521 -2.36 3.00 12.53
N PHE A 522 -1.66 3.16 11.39
CA PHE A 522 -2.04 4.14 10.38
C PHE A 522 -3.39 3.82 9.74
N THR A 523 -3.66 2.55 9.43
CA THR A 523 -4.97 2.13 8.92
C THR A 523 -6.08 2.42 9.93
N SER A 524 -5.88 2.12 11.21
CA SER A 524 -6.86 2.43 12.26
C SER A 524 -7.08 3.93 12.45
N LEU A 525 -6.03 4.76 12.33
CA LEU A 525 -6.19 6.22 12.38
C LEU A 525 -6.99 6.80 11.22
N GLN A 526 -6.93 6.17 10.03
CA GLN A 526 -7.75 6.59 8.89
C GLN A 526 -9.25 6.38 9.15
N GLU A 527 -9.61 5.36 9.93
CA GLU A 527 -11.00 5.09 10.33
C GLU A 527 -11.50 6.00 11.45
N SER A 528 -10.60 6.67 12.18
CA SER A 528 -10.93 7.55 13.33
C SER A 528 -10.33 8.95 13.18
N PRO A 529 -10.74 9.74 12.17
CA PRO A 529 -10.16 11.05 11.88
C PRO A 529 -10.35 12.06 13.03
N GLU A 530 -11.35 11.85 13.88
CA GLU A 530 -11.64 12.66 15.06
C GLU A 530 -10.44 12.72 16.04
N LEU A 531 -9.67 11.63 16.16
CA LEU A 531 -8.48 11.57 17.01
C LEU A 531 -7.36 12.53 16.56
N LEU A 532 -7.39 12.92 15.28
CA LEU A 532 -6.43 13.85 14.69
C LEU A 532 -6.95 15.30 14.69
N THR A 533 -8.11 15.57 15.31
CA THR A 533 -8.62 16.95 15.42
C THR A 533 -7.87 17.72 16.51
N GLY A 534 -7.27 18.85 16.13
CA GLY A 534 -6.52 19.73 17.02
C GLY A 534 -5.05 19.33 17.22
N ALA A 535 -4.17 20.34 17.27
CA ALA A 535 -2.72 20.16 17.33
C ALA A 535 -2.24 19.33 18.54
N ARG A 536 -2.85 19.54 19.72
CA ARG A 536 -2.51 18.79 20.93
C ARG A 536 -2.80 17.30 20.80
N ASN A 537 -3.93 16.94 20.22
CA ASN A 537 -4.31 15.54 20.02
C ASN A 537 -3.38 14.89 19.00
N MET A 538 -3.07 15.56 17.88
CA MET A 538 -2.09 15.07 16.91
C MET A 538 -0.74 14.74 17.54
N VAL A 539 -0.18 15.65 18.36
CA VAL A 539 1.11 15.41 19.04
C VAL A 539 1.01 14.31 20.10
N THR A 540 -0.12 14.21 20.81
CA THR A 540 -0.36 13.14 21.79
C THR A 540 -0.46 11.78 21.11
N VAL A 541 -1.20 11.69 20.01
CA VAL A 541 -1.31 10.48 19.18
C VAL A 541 0.06 10.09 18.63
N GLN A 542 0.87 11.04 18.18
CA GLN A 542 2.25 10.78 17.73
C GLN A 542 3.12 10.17 18.84
N LEU A 543 2.98 10.66 20.08
CA LEU A 543 3.70 10.11 21.24
C LEU A 543 3.24 8.67 21.54
N ILE A 544 1.92 8.42 21.57
CA ILE A 544 1.33 7.10 21.82
C ILE A 544 1.76 6.11 20.73
N TYR A 545 1.64 6.51 19.47
CA TYR A 545 2.08 5.75 18.29
C TYR A 545 3.50 5.22 18.50
N LEU A 546 4.45 6.10 18.80
CA LEU A 546 5.86 5.73 18.89
C LEU A 546 6.14 4.77 20.04
N ILE A 547 5.53 5.00 21.20
CA ILE A 547 5.67 4.11 22.36
C ILE A 547 5.07 2.74 22.03
N ALA A 548 3.83 2.72 21.52
CA ALA A 548 3.07 1.50 21.29
C ALA A 548 3.65 0.63 20.17
N THR A 549 4.05 1.23 19.04
CA THR A 549 4.47 0.47 17.85
C THR A 549 5.97 0.24 17.77
N VAL A 550 6.81 1.11 18.38
CA VAL A 550 8.28 1.00 18.29
C VAL A 550 8.90 0.61 19.63
N GLY A 551 8.47 1.22 20.74
CA GLY A 551 9.07 1.00 22.05
C GLY A 551 8.65 -0.32 22.72
N VAL A 552 7.36 -0.64 22.70
CA VAL A 552 6.80 -1.82 23.39
C VAL A 552 7.26 -3.15 22.78
N PRO A 553 7.26 -3.37 21.45
CA PRO A 553 7.64 -4.66 20.87
C PRO A 553 9.04 -5.18 21.28
N PRO A 554 10.15 -4.40 21.17
CA PRO A 554 11.46 -4.89 21.55
C PRO A 554 11.58 -5.15 23.06
N LEU A 555 10.81 -4.45 23.92
CA LEU A 555 10.79 -4.70 25.36
C LEU A 555 10.12 -6.05 25.67
N ILE A 556 8.94 -6.30 25.10
CA ILE A 556 8.23 -7.58 25.24
C ILE A 556 9.10 -8.72 24.70
N MET A 557 9.66 -8.55 23.51
CA MET A 557 10.52 -9.56 22.90
C MET A 557 11.79 -9.81 23.71
N ALA A 558 12.43 -8.78 24.26
CA ALA A 558 13.59 -8.95 25.15
C ALA A 558 13.25 -9.76 26.40
N LEU A 559 12.09 -9.50 27.02
CA LEU A 559 11.62 -10.21 28.22
C LEU A 559 11.27 -11.67 27.93
N ILE A 560 10.62 -11.94 26.80
CA ILE A 560 10.13 -13.28 26.46
C ILE A 560 11.26 -14.14 25.85
N LEU A 561 12.06 -13.61 24.93
CA LEU A 561 12.93 -14.39 24.04
C LEU A 561 14.40 -14.46 24.46
N THR A 562 14.83 -13.66 25.44
CA THR A 562 16.25 -13.59 25.84
C THR A 562 16.43 -13.89 27.33
N SER A 563 17.58 -14.44 27.71
CA SER A 563 17.90 -14.72 29.12
C SER A 563 18.51 -13.52 29.86
N SER A 564 19.04 -12.52 29.14
CA SER A 564 19.64 -11.33 29.75
C SER A 564 19.09 -10.04 29.16
N PHE A 565 18.01 -9.53 29.78
CA PHE A 565 17.37 -8.27 29.39
C PHE A 565 18.36 -7.10 29.31
N ARG A 566 19.25 -6.97 30.30
CA ARG A 566 20.25 -5.90 30.36
C ARG A 566 21.29 -5.99 29.25
N THR A 567 21.73 -7.19 28.88
CA THR A 567 22.72 -7.40 27.82
C THR A 567 22.09 -7.18 26.45
N THR A 568 20.89 -7.71 26.24
CA THR A 568 20.09 -7.52 25.02
C THR A 568 19.89 -6.05 24.70
N LEU A 569 19.49 -5.24 25.69
CA LEU A 569 19.21 -3.81 25.49
C LEU A 569 20.41 -2.90 25.75
N LYS A 570 21.60 -3.46 26.03
CA LYS A 570 22.82 -2.71 26.33
C LYS A 570 22.63 -1.68 27.47
N LEU A 571 21.94 -2.08 28.53
CA LEU A 571 21.66 -1.24 29.70
C LEU A 571 22.86 -1.26 30.66
N THR A 572 23.98 -0.70 30.21
CA THR A 572 25.22 -0.54 30.98
C THR A 572 25.58 0.93 31.11
N TRP A 573 26.25 1.31 32.20
CA TRP A 573 26.77 2.67 32.36
C TRP A 573 28.01 2.86 31.48
N PRO A 574 28.00 3.82 30.53
CA PRO A 574 29.13 4.05 29.65
C PRO A 574 30.23 4.84 30.34
N ASN A 575 31.45 4.78 29.80
CA ASN A 575 32.50 5.73 30.16
C ASN A 575 32.08 7.16 29.76
N TRP A 576 32.35 8.14 30.62
CA TRP A 576 32.01 9.55 30.41
C TRP A 576 32.54 10.11 29.08
N ARG A 577 33.65 9.58 28.56
CA ARG A 577 34.20 9.97 27.24
C ARG A 577 33.19 9.75 26.11
N PHE A 578 32.42 8.67 26.16
CA PHE A 578 31.38 8.39 25.16
C PHE A 578 30.16 9.29 25.33
N LEU A 579 29.82 9.69 26.55
CA LEU A 579 28.76 10.68 26.80
C LEU A 579 29.17 12.06 26.27
N GLY A 580 30.41 12.50 26.53
CA GLY A 580 30.95 13.74 25.97
C GLY A 580 31.00 13.71 24.44
N ALA A 581 31.43 12.59 23.85
CA ALA A 581 31.42 12.41 22.41
C ALA A 581 29.99 12.43 21.82
N ALA A 582 29.01 11.81 22.49
CA ALA A 582 27.61 11.83 22.08
C ALA A 582 27.02 13.24 22.08
N ILE A 583 27.27 14.03 23.14
CA ILE A 583 26.82 15.43 23.22
C ILE A 583 27.46 16.27 22.10
N ALA A 584 28.79 16.20 21.97
CA ALA A 584 29.52 16.97 20.98
C ALA A 584 29.11 16.60 19.54
N LEU A 585 28.95 15.30 19.25
CA LEU A 585 28.46 14.84 17.95
C LEU A 585 27.02 15.28 17.70
N GLY A 586 26.14 15.25 18.70
CA GLY A 586 24.73 15.64 18.57
C GLY A 586 24.60 17.10 18.12
N PHE A 587 25.34 18.01 18.76
CA PHE A 587 25.38 19.42 18.37
C PHE A 587 26.16 19.67 17.07
N ALA A 588 27.25 18.95 16.81
CA ALA A 588 28.07 19.17 15.62
C ALA A 588 27.40 18.66 14.33
N LEU A 589 26.72 17.52 14.38
CA LEU A 589 26.09 16.92 13.20
C LEU A 589 24.77 17.58 12.81
N GLN A 590 24.06 18.22 13.75
CA GLN A 590 22.77 18.86 13.45
C GLN A 590 22.83 19.96 12.37
N PRO A 591 23.71 20.98 12.45
CA PRO A 591 23.75 22.03 11.43
C PRO A 591 24.26 21.49 10.08
N LEU A 592 25.15 20.50 10.11
CA LEU A 592 25.62 19.80 8.91
C LEU A 592 24.49 19.04 8.22
N ALA A 593 23.69 18.31 9.00
CA ALA A 593 22.56 17.54 8.49
C ALA A 593 21.47 18.46 7.92
N LEU A 594 21.10 19.54 8.62
CA LEU A 594 20.14 20.51 8.10
C LEU A 594 20.61 21.16 6.81
N THR A 595 21.89 21.57 6.74
CA THR A 595 22.46 22.16 5.52
C THR A 595 22.47 21.15 4.37
N LEU A 596 22.89 19.91 4.62
CA LEU A 596 22.86 18.83 3.62
C LEU A 596 21.44 18.58 3.11
N LEU A 597 20.46 18.49 4.01
CA LEU A 597 19.07 18.25 3.65
C LEU A 597 18.48 19.41 2.85
N SER A 598 18.76 20.66 3.23
CA SER A 598 18.31 21.84 2.46
C SER A 598 18.87 21.87 1.03
N GLN A 599 20.13 21.43 0.85
CA GLN A 599 20.75 21.31 -0.48
C GLN A 599 20.13 20.19 -1.32
N LEU A 600 19.57 19.18 -0.66
CA LEU A 600 18.92 18.02 -1.29
C LEU A 600 17.39 18.17 -1.37
N ASP A 601 16.81 19.33 -1.04
CA ASP A 601 15.35 19.49 -1.03
C ASP A 601 14.69 19.20 -2.39
N ARG A 602 15.35 19.57 -3.49
CA ARG A 602 14.85 19.25 -4.85
C ARG A 602 15.00 17.78 -5.23
N PHE A 603 15.83 17.02 -4.51
CA PHE A 603 16.05 15.61 -4.78
C PHE A 603 14.93 14.76 -4.18
N PHE A 604 14.48 15.10 -2.97
CA PHE A 604 13.41 14.40 -2.28
C PHE A 604 12.02 14.86 -2.74
N PRO A 605 11.01 13.96 -2.71
CA PRO A 605 9.62 14.36 -2.91
C PRO A 605 9.15 15.33 -1.81
N PRO A 606 8.12 16.15 -2.09
CA PRO A 606 7.49 16.99 -1.08
C PRO A 606 6.89 16.16 0.05
N LEU A 607 6.69 16.80 1.20
CA LEU A 607 6.11 16.14 2.36
C LEU A 607 4.65 15.75 2.08
N PRO A 608 4.20 14.55 2.48
CA PRO A 608 2.79 14.21 2.42
C PRO A 608 1.95 15.17 3.29
N PRO A 609 0.71 15.51 2.90
CA PRO A 609 -0.13 16.45 3.64
C PRO A 609 -0.32 16.09 5.12
N GLY A 610 -0.37 14.79 5.45
CA GLY A 610 -0.45 14.33 6.84
C GLY A 610 0.79 14.68 7.67
N ALA A 611 1.99 14.57 7.07
CA ALA A 611 3.24 14.92 7.74
C ALA A 611 3.36 16.44 7.94
N GLU A 612 2.90 17.24 6.96
CA GLU A 612 2.85 18.70 7.09
C GLU A 612 1.96 19.13 8.25
N ARG A 613 0.78 18.52 8.43
CA ARG A 613 -0.11 18.79 9.56
C ARG A 613 0.54 18.48 10.90
N VAL A 614 1.26 17.36 11.02
CA VAL A 614 1.99 17.01 12.26
C VAL A 614 3.11 18.00 12.54
N MET A 615 3.84 18.45 11.52
CA MET A 615 4.86 19.49 11.67
C MET A 615 4.27 20.84 12.08
N ALA A 616 3.12 21.22 11.51
CA ALA A 616 2.39 22.42 11.91
C ALA A 616 1.87 22.33 13.36
N ALA A 617 1.32 21.18 13.74
CA ALA A 617 0.89 20.90 15.12
C ALA A 617 2.05 20.98 16.12
N MET A 618 3.27 20.60 15.70
CA MET A 618 4.46 20.75 16.53
C MET A 618 4.85 22.22 16.74
N GLN A 619 4.53 23.13 15.81
CA GLN A 619 4.79 24.57 15.92
C GLN A 619 3.72 25.31 16.75
N ASP A 620 2.49 24.80 16.75
CA ASP A 620 1.31 25.42 17.34
C ASP A 620 1.47 25.76 18.85
N GLU A 621 1.18 27.02 19.22
CA GLU A 621 1.28 27.52 20.59
C GLU A 621 0.34 26.81 21.57
N ALA A 622 -0.76 26.22 21.10
CA ALA A 622 -1.68 25.43 21.92
C ALA A 622 -1.05 24.12 22.44
N VAL A 623 0.04 23.65 21.82
CA VAL A 623 0.77 22.47 22.28
C VAL A 623 1.85 22.89 23.27
N PRO A 624 1.86 22.36 24.52
CA PRO A 624 2.91 22.66 25.48
C PRO A 624 4.30 22.22 24.97
N PHE A 625 5.31 23.06 25.18
CA PHE A 625 6.67 22.79 24.69
C PHE A 625 7.24 21.44 25.20
N TRP A 626 6.96 21.09 26.46
CA TRP A 626 7.38 19.81 27.03
C TRP A 626 6.77 18.60 26.30
N LEU A 627 5.54 18.73 25.79
CA LEU A 627 4.86 17.67 25.06
C LEU A 627 5.48 17.50 23.67
N SER A 628 5.84 18.59 23.00
CA SER A 628 6.62 18.53 21.75
C SER A 628 7.99 17.88 21.96
N LEU A 629 8.71 18.24 23.04
CA LEU A 629 9.98 17.57 23.37
C LEU A 629 9.78 16.08 23.70
N ALA A 630 8.73 15.73 24.43
CA ALA A 630 8.41 14.33 24.74
C ALA A 630 8.14 13.54 23.46
N ALA A 631 7.28 14.04 22.57
CA ALA A 631 6.84 13.36 21.36
C ALA A 631 7.91 13.26 20.26
N PHE A 632 8.71 14.32 20.06
CA PHE A 632 9.62 14.41 18.91
C PHE A 632 11.11 14.33 19.28
N ALA A 633 11.49 14.45 20.55
CA ALA A 633 12.89 14.31 20.97
C ALA A 633 13.13 13.10 21.87
N PHE A 634 12.46 13.02 23.02
CA PHE A 634 12.76 11.99 24.01
C PHE A 634 12.16 10.62 23.67
N ALA A 635 10.90 10.55 23.26
CA ALA A 635 10.29 9.28 22.89
C ALA A 635 11.01 8.60 21.70
N PRO A 636 11.35 9.30 20.59
CA PRO A 636 12.17 8.71 19.53
C PRO A 636 13.53 8.24 20.03
N ALA A 637 14.23 9.11 20.78
CA ALA A 637 15.54 8.79 21.33
C ALA A 637 15.54 7.56 22.25
N ILE A 638 14.44 7.25 22.92
CA ILE A 638 14.34 6.07 23.79
C ILE A 638 13.81 4.87 23.01
N CYS A 639 12.64 4.98 22.38
CA CYS A 639 11.94 3.88 21.74
C CYS A 639 12.71 3.33 20.53
N GLU A 640 13.23 4.21 19.68
CA GLU A 640 13.95 3.80 18.48
C GLU A 640 15.34 3.25 18.84
N GLU A 641 16.01 3.81 19.86
CA GLU A 641 17.29 3.24 20.32
C GLU A 641 17.08 1.85 20.95
N LEU A 642 16.05 1.67 21.78
CA LEU A 642 15.68 0.36 22.34
C LEU A 642 15.45 -0.68 21.24
N ALA A 643 14.70 -0.32 20.19
CA ALA A 643 14.42 -1.19 19.06
C ALA A 643 15.68 -1.50 18.25
N PHE A 644 16.33 -0.46 17.71
CA PHE A 644 17.35 -0.62 16.68
C PHE A 644 18.74 -0.92 17.23
N ARG A 645 19.16 -0.30 18.35
CA ARG A 645 20.50 -0.44 18.94
C ARG A 645 20.52 -1.42 20.11
N GLY A 646 19.41 -1.50 20.85
CA GLY A 646 19.16 -2.53 21.84
C GLY A 646 18.92 -3.88 21.16
N PHE A 647 17.67 -4.16 20.80
CA PHE A 647 17.26 -5.50 20.39
C PHE A 647 17.81 -5.92 19.01
N ILE A 648 17.55 -5.15 17.95
CA ILE A 648 17.88 -5.53 16.57
C ILE A 648 19.40 -5.64 16.36
N LEU A 649 20.17 -4.59 16.72
CA LEU A 649 21.62 -4.61 16.59
C LEU A 649 22.26 -5.76 17.37
N SER A 650 21.82 -6.03 18.60
CA SER A 650 22.34 -7.15 19.40
C SER A 650 22.12 -8.52 18.72
N GLY A 651 21.03 -8.69 17.98
CA GLY A 651 20.77 -9.92 17.22
C GLY A 651 21.61 -10.04 15.94
N LEU A 652 21.93 -8.91 15.32
CA LEU A 652 22.81 -8.84 14.13
C LEU A 652 24.30 -9.04 14.48
N GLN A 653 24.71 -8.68 15.70
CA GLN A 653 26.10 -8.70 16.17
C GLN A 653 26.72 -10.09 16.38
N ARG A 654 26.02 -11.17 16.03
CA ARG A 654 26.54 -12.53 16.07
C ARG A 654 27.49 -12.87 14.92
N SER A 655 27.46 -12.08 13.85
CA SER A 655 28.41 -12.21 12.75
C SER A 655 29.78 -11.66 13.17
N GLY A 656 30.88 -12.35 12.85
CA GLY A 656 32.24 -11.95 13.25
C GLY A 656 32.73 -10.58 12.72
N ARG A 657 31.90 -9.85 11.97
CA ARG A 657 32.20 -8.52 11.40
C ARG A 657 31.42 -7.45 12.17
N THR A 658 32.12 -6.51 12.80
CA THR A 658 31.49 -5.47 13.65
C THR A 658 30.79 -4.35 12.88
N TRP A 659 31.14 -4.10 11.61
CA TRP A 659 30.58 -3.00 10.82
C TRP A 659 29.27 -3.37 10.11
N VAL A 660 29.09 -4.65 9.72
CA VAL A 660 27.90 -5.12 9.00
C VAL A 660 26.62 -4.92 9.83
N PRO A 661 26.57 -5.30 11.13
CA PRO A 661 25.42 -5.06 11.99
C PRO A 661 25.06 -3.58 12.14
N ILE A 662 26.06 -2.69 12.17
CA ILE A 662 25.86 -1.25 12.27
C ILE A 662 25.15 -0.73 11.02
N VAL A 663 25.64 -1.12 9.84
CA VAL A 663 25.05 -0.71 8.56
C VAL A 663 23.62 -1.25 8.41
N ILE A 664 23.40 -2.54 8.70
CA ILE A 664 22.07 -3.14 8.59
C ILE A 664 21.09 -2.46 9.57
N SER A 665 21.47 -2.30 10.84
CA SER A 665 20.63 -1.61 11.84
C SER A 665 20.32 -0.17 11.42
N ALA A 666 21.30 0.56 10.90
CA ALA A 666 21.12 1.93 10.41
C ALA A 666 20.16 2.02 9.21
N VAL A 667 20.26 1.09 8.25
CA VAL A 667 19.35 1.04 7.10
C VAL A 667 17.93 0.68 7.54
N LEU A 668 17.76 -0.32 8.42
CA LEU A 668 16.44 -0.66 8.98
C LEU A 668 15.83 0.53 9.74
N PHE A 669 16.66 1.27 10.49
CA PHE A 669 16.25 2.50 11.15
C PHE A 669 15.84 3.60 10.17
N GLY A 670 16.47 3.70 9.00
CA GLY A 670 16.00 4.56 7.92
C GLY A 670 14.67 4.10 7.34
N VAL A 671 14.57 2.83 6.94
CA VAL A 671 13.40 2.26 6.22
C VAL A 671 12.11 2.35 7.03
N ILE A 672 12.18 2.30 8.36
CA ILE A 672 10.98 2.44 9.21
C ILE A 672 10.36 3.85 9.11
N HIS A 673 11.13 4.83 8.64
CA HIS A 673 10.63 6.16 8.33
C HIS A 673 10.08 6.18 6.90
N LEU A 674 8.77 6.35 6.76
CA LEU A 674 8.09 6.30 5.47
C LEU A 674 8.31 7.56 4.60
N ILE A 675 8.93 8.62 5.17
CA ILE A 675 9.23 9.86 4.46
C ILE A 675 10.66 9.77 3.90
N PRO A 676 10.86 9.83 2.57
CA PRO A 676 12.18 9.69 1.94
C PRO A 676 13.29 10.57 2.51
N LYS A 677 13.01 11.86 2.71
CA LYS A 677 13.96 12.82 3.29
C LYS A 677 14.39 12.40 4.70
N GLN A 678 13.44 11.90 5.49
CA GLN A 678 13.70 11.43 6.85
C GLN A 678 14.41 10.08 6.85
N GLN A 679 14.03 9.14 5.98
CA GLN A 679 14.69 7.84 5.79
C GLN A 679 16.19 8.01 5.52
N PHE A 680 16.54 8.92 4.60
CA PHE A 680 17.94 9.21 4.28
C PHE A 680 18.70 9.76 5.50
N ASN A 681 18.15 10.78 6.16
CA ASN A 681 18.77 11.39 7.34
C ASN A 681 18.92 10.38 8.50
N ALA A 682 17.85 9.63 8.79
CA ALA A 682 17.82 8.61 9.84
C ALA A 682 18.84 7.50 9.56
N THR A 683 19.07 7.10 8.31
CA THR A 683 20.12 6.12 7.97
C THR A 683 21.52 6.64 8.30
N LEU A 684 21.84 7.89 7.94
CA LEU A 684 23.15 8.49 8.23
C LEU A 684 23.39 8.60 9.73
N LEU A 685 22.39 9.09 10.47
CA LEU A 685 22.41 9.17 11.92
C LEU A 685 22.48 7.78 12.57
N GLY A 686 21.77 6.82 11.96
CA GLY A 686 21.86 5.37 12.07
C GLY A 686 23.27 4.86 12.31
N LEU A 687 24.15 5.18 11.36
CA LEU A 687 25.54 4.73 11.34
C LEU A 687 26.33 5.29 12.52
N VAL A 688 26.15 6.57 12.85
CA VAL A 688 26.85 7.24 13.95
C VAL A 688 26.42 6.69 15.30
N ILE A 689 25.12 6.59 15.53
CA ILE A 689 24.58 6.08 16.79
C ILE A 689 24.88 4.58 16.95
N GLY A 690 24.79 3.81 15.86
CA GLY A 690 25.21 2.41 15.86
C GLY A 690 26.69 2.26 16.23
N LEU A 691 27.57 3.13 15.69
CA LEU A 691 28.98 3.16 16.10
C LEU A 691 29.14 3.46 17.59
N LEU A 692 28.45 4.48 18.13
CA LEU A 692 28.47 4.80 19.56
C LEU A 692 28.01 3.62 20.42
N ALA A 693 26.90 2.97 20.07
CA ALA A 693 26.34 1.84 20.80
C ALA A 693 27.29 0.62 20.79
N VAL A 694 27.93 0.33 19.67
CA VAL A 694 28.91 -0.78 19.57
C VAL A 694 30.20 -0.48 20.34
N ARG A 695 30.72 0.75 20.32
CA ARG A 695 31.99 1.08 20.99
C ARG A 695 31.84 1.28 22.48
N SER A 696 30.72 1.86 22.92
CA SER A 696 30.44 2.06 24.34
C SER A 696 29.84 0.83 25.03
N GLN A 697 29.31 -0.14 24.26
CA GLN A 697 28.50 -1.26 24.76
C GLN A 697 27.32 -0.81 25.65
N SER A 698 26.82 0.40 25.40
CA SER A 698 25.75 1.04 26.14
C SER A 698 24.78 1.71 25.18
N LEU A 699 23.50 1.71 25.55
CA LEU A 699 22.46 2.44 24.83
C LEU A 699 22.50 3.95 25.10
N LEU A 700 22.95 4.36 26.30
CA LEU A 700 22.83 5.72 26.80
C LEU A 700 23.50 6.79 25.92
N PRO A 701 24.72 6.59 25.37
CA PRO A 701 25.31 7.58 24.47
C PRO A 701 24.48 7.80 23.20
N GLY A 702 23.82 6.75 22.69
CA GLY A 702 22.93 6.86 21.54
C GLY A 702 21.66 7.64 21.86
N VAL A 703 20.99 7.29 22.97
CA VAL A 703 19.80 8.02 23.47
C VAL A 703 20.12 9.49 23.67
N LEU A 704 21.26 9.81 24.30
CA LEU A 704 21.66 11.19 24.57
C LEU A 704 21.95 11.96 23.29
N PHE A 705 22.70 11.37 22.35
CA PHE A 705 22.95 11.96 21.04
C PHE A 705 21.63 12.26 20.32
N HIS A 706 20.71 11.28 20.29
CA HIS A 706 19.46 11.35 19.55
C HIS A 706 18.51 12.40 20.17
N ALA A 707 18.40 12.43 21.49
CA ALA A 707 17.59 13.42 22.21
C ALA A 707 18.11 14.85 21.98
N ILE A 708 19.43 15.05 21.92
CA ILE A 708 20.02 16.37 21.62
C ILE A 708 19.75 16.75 20.15
N PHE A 709 20.00 15.83 19.22
CA PHE A 709 19.81 16.08 17.79
C PHE A 709 18.35 16.47 17.48
N ASN A 710 17.38 15.70 17.96
CA ASN A 710 15.97 16.01 17.73
C ASN A 710 15.48 17.16 18.61
N GLY A 711 15.94 17.25 19.86
CA GLY A 711 15.55 18.33 20.78
C GLY A 711 15.96 19.71 20.27
N THR A 712 17.15 19.82 19.67
CA THR A 712 17.59 21.05 18.99
C THR A 712 16.75 21.35 17.74
N GLN A 713 16.27 20.34 17.02
CA GLN A 713 15.34 20.54 15.90
C GLN A 713 13.96 21.02 16.38
N VAL A 714 13.40 20.44 17.44
CA VAL A 714 12.14 20.89 18.06
C VAL A 714 12.27 22.33 18.54
N LEU A 715 13.38 22.65 19.22
CA LEU A 715 13.67 24.00 19.68
C LEU A 715 13.80 24.98 18.50
N ALA A 716 14.55 24.63 17.46
CA ALA A 716 14.71 25.46 16.27
C ALA A 716 13.37 25.72 15.58
N THR A 717 12.49 24.71 15.52
CA THR A 717 11.16 24.81 14.92
C THR A 717 10.20 25.65 15.76
N ARG A 718 10.34 25.65 17.10
CA ARG A 718 9.54 26.51 18.00
C ARG A 718 10.03 27.96 18.07
N LEU A 719 11.31 28.17 17.79
CA LEU A 719 11.92 29.50 17.77
C LEU A 719 11.93 30.13 16.36
N SER A 720 11.53 29.40 15.32
CA SER A 720 11.53 29.87 13.94
C SER A 720 10.69 31.15 13.81
N GLY A 721 11.32 32.24 13.38
CA GLY A 721 10.70 33.55 13.18
C GLY A 721 11.17 34.63 14.15
N LYS A 722 11.88 34.25 15.23
CA LYS A 722 12.50 35.21 16.15
C LYS A 722 13.99 35.35 15.80
N PRO A 723 14.52 36.58 15.61
CA PRO A 723 15.96 36.77 15.45
C PRO A 723 16.69 36.28 16.70
N PHE A 724 17.90 35.77 16.53
CA PHE A 724 18.81 35.42 17.63
C PHE A 724 19.80 36.57 17.86
N PRO A 725 19.45 37.61 18.63
CA PRO A 725 20.32 38.77 18.82
C PRO A 725 21.68 38.33 19.39
N GLY A 726 22.77 38.72 18.70
CA GLY A 726 24.15 38.38 19.09
C GLY A 726 24.71 37.06 18.52
N ALA A 727 23.89 36.22 17.88
CA ALA A 727 24.32 34.97 17.24
C ALA A 727 24.27 35.01 15.70
N GLU A 728 24.04 36.18 15.10
CA GLU A 728 23.90 36.38 13.64
C GLU A 728 25.15 36.01 12.84
N TRP A 729 26.32 36.01 13.49
CA TRP A 729 27.59 35.57 12.93
C TRP A 729 27.72 34.03 12.85
N LEU A 730 26.84 33.29 13.53
CA LEU A 730 26.77 31.82 13.53
C LEU A 730 25.55 31.29 12.76
N VAL A 731 24.38 31.90 13.00
CA VAL A 731 23.09 31.46 12.46
C VAL A 731 22.42 32.62 11.76
N ARG A 732 22.02 32.41 10.50
CA ARG A 732 21.29 33.37 9.68
C ARG A 732 19.87 32.85 9.49
N VAL A 733 18.92 33.61 9.99
CA VAL A 733 17.48 33.35 9.83
C VAL A 733 16.98 34.21 8.68
N LYS A 734 16.53 33.58 7.59
CA LYS A 734 15.86 34.28 6.48
C LYS A 734 14.37 34.00 6.55
N SER A 735 13.54 35.05 6.53
CA SER A 735 12.10 34.90 6.39
C SER A 735 11.72 35.15 4.92
N HIS A 736 10.99 34.22 4.32
CA HIS A 736 10.33 34.35 3.03
C HIS A 736 8.83 34.16 3.25
N GLY A 737 8.11 35.27 3.48
CA GLY A 737 6.69 35.22 3.82
C GLY A 737 6.45 34.49 5.15
N THR A 738 5.64 33.44 5.13
CA THR A 738 5.34 32.59 6.30
C THR A 738 6.40 31.51 6.56
N GLN A 739 7.35 31.29 5.64
CA GLN A 739 8.43 30.31 5.83
C GLN A 739 9.69 30.98 6.38
N VAL A 740 10.24 30.39 7.44
CA VAL A 740 11.49 30.83 8.06
C VAL A 740 12.55 29.78 7.82
N ASP A 741 13.59 30.14 7.08
CA ASP A 741 14.70 29.27 6.72
C ASP A 741 15.92 29.58 7.61
N ILE A 742 16.48 28.53 8.23
CA ILE A 742 17.62 28.63 9.13
C ILE A 742 18.86 28.15 8.38
N SER A 743 19.79 29.07 8.14
CA SER A 743 21.07 28.79 7.50
C SER A 743 22.23 29.02 8.46
N PHE A 744 23.29 28.23 8.32
CA PHE A 744 24.48 28.30 9.17
C PHE A 744 25.65 28.92 8.42
N THR A 745 26.50 29.68 9.12
CA THR A 745 27.67 30.29 8.48
C THR A 745 28.72 29.23 8.10
N PRO A 746 29.50 29.43 7.02
CA PRO A 746 30.55 28.48 6.62
C PRO A 746 31.56 28.19 7.74
N LEU A 747 31.88 29.19 8.56
CA LEU A 747 32.78 29.03 9.71
C LEU A 747 32.24 27.99 10.70
N LEU A 748 30.98 28.12 11.12
CA LEU A 748 30.34 27.16 12.02
C LEU A 748 30.31 25.76 11.39
N LEU A 749 29.94 25.65 10.11
CA LEU A 749 29.91 24.37 9.40
C LEU A 749 31.29 23.70 9.35
N THR A 750 32.37 24.47 9.10
CA THR A 750 33.73 23.92 9.11
C THR A 750 34.18 23.45 10.50
N LEU A 751 33.84 24.19 11.56
CA LEU A 751 34.12 23.78 12.93
C LEU A 751 33.35 22.51 13.31
N CYS A 752 32.05 22.48 13.02
CA CYS A 752 31.20 21.31 13.22
C CYS A 752 31.71 20.09 12.46
N ALA A 753 32.12 20.27 11.20
CA ALA A 753 32.71 19.19 10.39
C ALA A 753 34.01 18.69 11.00
N PHE A 754 34.91 19.59 11.43
CA PHE A 754 36.16 19.22 12.07
C PHE A 754 35.93 18.41 13.37
N VAL A 755 35.02 18.88 14.24
CA VAL A 755 34.66 18.17 15.48
C VAL A 755 34.06 16.80 15.17
N ALA A 756 33.10 16.74 14.25
CA ALA A 756 32.43 15.50 13.88
C ALA A 756 33.40 14.48 13.27
N THR A 757 34.22 14.90 12.30
CA THR A 757 35.21 14.02 11.67
C THR A 757 36.26 13.54 12.66
N SER A 758 36.74 14.41 13.56
CA SER A 758 37.72 14.03 14.59
C SER A 758 37.17 12.98 15.56
N LEU A 759 35.94 13.18 16.05
CA LEU A 759 35.29 12.25 16.98
C LEU A 759 34.92 10.93 16.29
N LEU A 760 34.43 10.97 15.05
CA LEU A 760 34.14 9.76 14.27
C LEU A 760 35.41 8.99 13.96
N TYR A 761 36.50 9.67 13.60
CA TYR A 761 37.81 9.05 13.40
C TYR A 761 38.32 8.38 14.68
N TRP A 762 38.25 9.09 15.81
CA TRP A 762 38.59 8.54 17.12
C TRP A 762 37.75 7.29 17.44
N LEU A 763 36.43 7.36 17.26
CA LEU A 763 35.54 6.22 17.47
C LEU A 763 35.96 5.05 16.60
N VAL A 764 36.17 5.25 15.29
CA VAL A 764 36.56 4.22 14.33
C VAL A 764 37.89 3.55 14.72
N GLN A 765 38.92 4.34 15.06
CA GLN A 765 40.23 3.83 15.46
C GLN A 765 40.16 3.00 16.74
N LEU A 766 39.39 3.44 17.73
CA LEU A 766 39.20 2.71 18.99
C LEU A 766 38.72 1.27 18.77
N GLY A 767 37.88 1.03 17.77
CA GLY A 767 37.43 -0.34 17.45
C GLY A 767 38.42 -1.15 16.62
N ARG A 768 39.31 -0.51 15.84
CA ARG A 768 40.42 -1.21 15.20
C ARG A 768 41.38 -1.74 16.27
N ASP A 769 41.69 -0.93 17.27
CA ASP A 769 42.53 -1.32 18.39
C ASP A 769 41.89 -2.42 19.24
N GLN A 770 40.59 -2.31 19.56
CA GLN A 770 39.85 -3.35 20.27
C GLN A 770 39.84 -4.68 19.50
N ASN A 771 39.60 -4.66 18.18
CA ASN A 771 39.63 -5.86 17.36
C ASN A 771 41.04 -6.46 17.28
N ARG A 772 42.09 -5.63 17.23
CA ARG A 772 43.48 -6.10 17.23
C ARG A 772 43.82 -6.82 18.53
N ARG A 773 43.48 -6.21 19.68
CA ARG A 773 43.69 -6.82 21.00
C ARG A 773 42.93 -8.13 21.19
N ARG A 774 41.69 -8.22 20.69
CA ARG A 774 40.91 -9.47 20.71
C ARG A 774 41.56 -10.58 19.89
N LYS A 775 42.06 -10.25 18.70
CA LYS A 775 42.82 -11.23 17.89
C LYS A 775 44.11 -11.65 18.56
N GLU A 776 44.85 -10.71 19.15
CA GLU A 776 46.08 -11.00 19.90
C GLU A 776 45.80 -11.91 21.12
N GLN A 777 44.71 -11.68 21.86
CA GLN A 777 44.27 -12.56 22.96
C GLN A 777 43.85 -13.94 22.47
N GLN A 778 43.06 -14.03 21.40
CA GLN A 778 42.63 -15.32 20.85
C GLN A 778 43.84 -16.16 20.40
N ILE A 779 44.82 -15.55 19.75
CA ILE A 779 46.08 -16.22 19.36
C ILE A 779 46.88 -16.64 20.61
N ALA A 780 46.90 -15.84 21.67
CA ALA A 780 47.57 -16.18 22.92
C ALA A 780 46.91 -17.37 23.63
N ASP A 781 45.56 -17.41 23.67
CA ASP A 781 44.79 -18.50 24.26
C ASP A 781 44.94 -19.80 23.45
N GLU A 782 44.92 -19.73 22.12
CA GLU A 782 45.19 -20.87 21.24
C GLU A 782 46.61 -21.42 21.47
N ARG A 783 47.62 -20.54 21.60
CA ARG A 783 49.00 -20.93 21.92
C ARG A 783 49.15 -21.56 23.30
N MET A 784 48.43 -21.07 24.31
CA MET A 784 48.42 -21.69 25.64
C MET A 784 47.76 -23.08 25.61
N SER A 785 46.65 -23.24 24.88
CA SER A 785 45.99 -24.55 24.76
C SER A 785 46.87 -25.61 24.10
N LEU A 786 47.70 -25.21 23.13
CA LEU A 786 48.66 -26.09 22.43
C LEU A 786 49.88 -26.47 23.29
N HIS A 787 50.16 -25.75 24.37
CA HIS A 787 51.23 -26.10 25.32
C HIS A 787 50.74 -26.91 26.53
N THR A 788 49.43 -27.05 26.71
CA THR A 788 48.80 -27.86 27.76
C THR A 788 48.29 -29.22 27.29
N THR A 789 48.48 -29.54 26.01
CA THR A 789 48.31 -30.87 25.39
C THR A 789 49.67 -31.43 25.00
#